data_AF-A0A8B9U9H8-F1
#
_entry.id   AF-A0A8B9U9H8-F1
#
_cell.length_a   1.000
_cell.length_b   1.000
_cell.length_c   1.000
_cell.angle_alpha   90.00
_cell.angle_beta   90.00
_cell.angle_gamma   90.00
#
_symmetry.space_group_name_H-M   'P 1'
#
loop_
_entity.id
_entity.type
_entity.pdbx_description
1 polymer ?
#
loop_
_entity_poly.entity_id
_entity_poly.type
_entity_poly.pdbx_seq_one_letter_code
_entity_poly.pdbx_strand_id
1 'polypeptide(L)'
;ARFLFLLFGLVKQHIDSFNYFINVEIKKIMKANEKVTSDADPMWYLKYLNIYVGTPDVEESFNVTRPVSPHEVLMFAFFIFSFNLPACSLLMPIMLRSSNCVLTGKTPAEFAKLNECPLDPGGYFIVKGVEKVILIQEQLSKNRIIVEADRKGTVGASVTSSTHEKKSRTNLVVKQGRFYLRHNTLSEDIPIAIIFKAMGVESDQEIVQMIGTEEHVMAAFAPSLEECQKAQIFTQMQALKYIGNKVRRQRMWGGPKKTKMEEARELLASTILTHVLVKEFNFRAKCIYTAVMVRRVILAQGENKVDDRDYYGNKRLELAGQLLSLLFEDLFKKFNSELKKIADQVIPKQRAAQFDVVKHMRQDQITNGMVNAISTGNWSLKRFKMDRQGVTQVLSRLSYISALGMMTRISSQFEKTRKVSGPRSLQPSQWGMLCPSDTPEGEACGLVKNLALMTHITTDMEDGPIIKLASNLGVEDVNLLCGEELSYPNVFLVFLNGILLYGFSPFFHEEFVLLDKIPQFVVWFICTLIIFLAKIFLGDTLMFRLFFFLHTGTIGYNQRNRIDTLMYLLAYPQKPMVKTKTIELIDFEKLPAGQNATVAVMSYSGYDIEDALVLNKASLDRGFGRCLVYKNAKCTLKRYTNQTFDKVMGPMLDAATRKPIWRHEILDADGICSPGMSNCMFSCGQMLLMYAMIWGYFISFLLLNRPLISFFPARISTTGLYVCHYCKSSCHVSSLRIPYACKLLFQELQSMNIIPRLKLAKYNE
;
A
#
# COMPACT_ATOMS: atom_id res chain seq x y z
N ALA A 1 7.10 -2.60 24.98
CA ALA A 1 7.02 -3.70 23.99
C ALA A 1 5.73 -4.51 24.11
N ARG A 2 5.71 -5.67 24.79
CA ARG A 2 4.58 -6.65 24.77
C ARG A 2 3.18 -6.05 25.03
N PHE A 3 3.07 -5.08 25.93
CA PHE A 3 1.81 -4.36 26.20
C PHE A 3 1.27 -3.60 24.97
N LEU A 4 2.10 -2.79 24.29
CA LEU A 4 1.70 -2.13 23.03
C LEU A 4 1.38 -3.17 21.94
N PHE A 5 2.15 -4.26 21.86
CA PHE A 5 1.93 -5.31 20.87
C PHE A 5 0.55 -6.00 21.06
N LEU A 6 0.10 -6.18 22.30
CA LEU A 6 -1.24 -6.71 22.60
C LEU A 6 -2.36 -5.69 22.31
N LEU A 7 -2.12 -4.39 22.48
CA LEU A 7 -3.10 -3.32 22.22
C LEU A 7 -3.26 -2.98 20.73
N PHE A 8 -2.15 -2.93 20.00
CA PHE A 8 -2.09 -2.45 18.61
C PHE A 8 -1.84 -3.56 17.58
N GLY A 9 -1.25 -4.69 17.94
CA GLY A 9 -1.00 -5.82 17.02
C GLY A 9 -0.15 -5.46 15.80
N LEU A 10 -0.10 -6.37 14.82
CA LEU A 10 0.61 -6.17 13.53
C LEU A 10 -0.33 -6.01 12.34
N VAL A 11 -1.52 -6.59 12.43
CA VAL A 11 -2.52 -6.63 11.34
C VAL A 11 -3.71 -5.72 11.65
N LYS A 12 -3.76 -5.18 12.87
CA LYS A 12 -4.89 -4.41 13.38
C LYS A 12 -5.17 -3.15 12.58
N GLN A 13 -4.19 -2.53 11.94
CA GLN A 13 -4.39 -1.44 10.97
C GLN A 13 -5.42 -1.73 9.87
N HIS A 14 -5.49 -2.98 9.37
CA HIS A 14 -6.54 -3.37 8.42
C HIS A 14 -7.88 -3.48 9.13
N ILE A 15 -7.91 -4.17 10.27
CA ILE A 15 -9.10 -4.44 11.08
C ILE A 15 -9.74 -3.13 11.60
N ASP A 16 -8.96 -2.23 12.19
CA ASP A 16 -9.42 -0.96 12.75
C ASP A 16 -9.86 0.02 11.64
N SER A 17 -9.17 0.05 10.48
CA SER A 17 -9.66 0.84 9.33
C SER A 17 -10.98 0.32 8.78
N PHE A 18 -11.16 -1.01 8.71
CA PHE A 18 -12.42 -1.63 8.29
C PHE A 18 -13.52 -1.43 9.33
N ASN A 19 -13.20 -1.53 10.63
CA ASN A 19 -14.11 -1.25 11.74
C ASN A 19 -14.59 0.21 11.72
N TYR A 20 -13.69 1.18 11.46
CA TYR A 20 -14.06 2.59 11.32
C TYR A 20 -14.96 2.83 10.09
N PHE A 21 -14.64 2.19 8.96
CA PHE A 21 -15.48 2.23 7.76
C PHE A 21 -16.92 1.74 8.04
N ILE A 22 -17.11 0.52 8.58
CA ILE A 22 -18.45 -0.06 8.79
C ILE A 22 -19.24 0.62 9.92
N ASN A 23 -18.58 1.20 10.92
CA ASN A 23 -19.27 1.82 12.05
C ASN A 23 -19.56 3.32 11.87
N VAL A 24 -18.69 4.04 11.15
CA VAL A 24 -18.69 5.52 11.07
C VAL A 24 -18.77 6.01 9.62
N GLU A 25 -17.84 5.63 8.75
CA GLU A 25 -17.77 6.22 7.40
C GLU A 25 -18.98 5.89 6.54
N ILE A 26 -19.51 4.66 6.62
CA ILE A 26 -20.70 4.25 5.86
C ILE A 26 -21.94 5.10 6.21
N LYS A 27 -22.04 5.55 7.47
CA LYS A 27 -23.10 6.48 7.93
C LYS A 27 -22.82 7.91 7.49
N LYS A 28 -21.56 8.35 7.46
CA LYS A 28 -21.15 9.65 6.86
C LYS A 28 -21.51 9.68 5.36
N ILE A 29 -21.25 8.60 4.62
CA ILE A 29 -21.62 8.43 3.21
C ILE A 29 -23.14 8.45 3.01
N MET A 30 -23.90 7.71 3.83
CA MET A 30 -25.37 7.71 3.77
C MET A 30 -25.94 9.10 4.04
N LYS A 31 -25.47 9.79 5.10
CA LYS A 31 -25.92 11.14 5.46
C LYS A 31 -25.62 12.18 4.37
N ALA A 32 -24.48 12.06 3.69
CA ALA A 32 -24.13 12.91 2.55
C ALA A 32 -25.00 12.68 1.29
N ASN A 33 -25.87 11.67 1.30
CA ASN A 33 -26.74 11.27 0.20
C ASN A 33 -28.15 10.88 0.70
N GLU A 34 -28.60 11.51 1.79
CA GLU A 34 -29.76 11.01 2.55
C GLU A 34 -31.09 11.04 1.79
N LYS A 35 -31.25 11.94 0.81
CA LYS A 35 -32.50 12.14 0.06
C LYS A 35 -32.29 11.91 -1.44
N VAL A 36 -33.20 11.17 -2.06
CA VAL A 36 -33.33 11.03 -3.52
C VAL A 36 -34.70 11.57 -3.92
N THR A 37 -34.74 12.52 -4.85
CA THR A 37 -35.97 13.10 -5.43
C THR A 37 -36.07 12.72 -6.90
N SER A 38 -37.30 12.60 -7.41
CA SER A 38 -37.57 12.63 -8.85
C SER A 38 -37.55 14.07 -9.39
N ASP A 39 -37.30 14.23 -10.68
CA ASP A 39 -37.54 15.48 -11.40
C ASP A 39 -38.97 15.52 -11.98
N ALA A 40 -39.65 14.37 -12.09
CA ALA A 40 -41.01 14.26 -12.62
C ALA A 40 -42.13 14.59 -11.61
N ASP A 41 -41.89 14.39 -10.31
CA ASP A 41 -42.77 14.81 -9.20
C ASP A 41 -41.90 15.35 -8.04
N PRO A 42 -41.98 16.66 -7.72
CA PRO A 42 -41.19 17.24 -6.63
C PRO A 42 -41.70 16.87 -5.23
N MET A 43 -42.91 16.30 -5.09
CA MET A 43 -43.45 15.85 -3.80
C MET A 43 -42.94 14.45 -3.43
N TRP A 44 -42.65 13.60 -4.41
CA TRP A 44 -42.06 12.27 -4.16
C TRP A 44 -40.59 12.35 -3.77
N TYR A 45 -40.21 11.63 -2.71
CA TYR A 45 -38.81 11.40 -2.35
C TYR A 45 -38.61 10.11 -1.56
N LEU A 46 -37.44 9.50 -1.74
CA LEU A 46 -36.89 8.48 -0.85
C LEU A 46 -35.94 9.16 0.15
N LYS A 47 -36.05 8.83 1.44
CA LYS A 47 -35.07 9.23 2.46
C LYS A 47 -34.50 8.02 3.20
N TYR A 48 -33.17 7.95 3.27
CA TYR A 48 -32.43 6.99 4.08
C TYR A 48 -32.33 7.50 5.52
N LEU A 49 -32.86 6.74 6.49
CA LEU A 49 -32.88 7.13 7.90
C LEU A 49 -31.60 6.73 8.64
N ASN A 50 -31.16 5.48 8.49
CA ASN A 50 -29.90 4.98 9.01
C ASN A 50 -29.42 3.77 8.19
N ILE A 51 -28.18 3.34 8.41
CA ILE A 51 -27.56 2.19 7.76
C ILE A 51 -26.75 1.37 8.78
N TYR A 52 -26.89 0.04 8.73
CA TYR A 52 -26.26 -0.90 9.64
C TYR A 52 -25.69 -2.09 8.86
N VAL A 53 -24.52 -2.57 9.29
CA VAL A 53 -23.90 -3.82 8.79
C VAL A 53 -24.18 -4.93 9.80
N GLY A 54 -24.74 -6.06 9.34
CA GLY A 54 -25.10 -7.20 10.18
C GLY A 54 -23.95 -8.19 10.48
N THR A 55 -24.32 -9.37 10.94
CA THR A 55 -23.46 -10.57 11.09
C THR A 55 -23.46 -11.42 9.81
N PRO A 56 -22.46 -12.29 9.60
CA PRO A 56 -22.37 -13.13 8.39
C PRO A 56 -23.33 -14.30 8.42
N ASP A 57 -24.24 -14.32 7.45
CA ASP A 57 -25.18 -15.41 7.21
C ASP A 57 -25.01 -15.95 5.78
N VAL A 58 -25.60 -17.10 5.49
CA VAL A 58 -25.84 -17.61 4.13
C VAL A 58 -27.32 -17.95 3.99
N GLU A 59 -27.90 -17.52 2.88
CA GLU A 59 -29.25 -17.90 2.47
C GLU A 59 -29.15 -19.22 1.68
N GLU A 60 -29.79 -20.26 2.22
CA GLU A 60 -29.91 -21.56 1.56
C GLU A 60 -31.22 -21.64 0.75
N SER A 61 -31.48 -22.80 0.15
CA SER A 61 -32.72 -23.03 -0.58
C SER A 61 -33.94 -22.78 0.32
N PHE A 62 -35.00 -22.18 -0.24
CA PHE A 62 -36.23 -21.81 0.47
C PHE A 62 -36.07 -20.67 1.51
N ASN A 63 -35.15 -19.74 1.27
CA ASN A 63 -34.98 -18.48 2.03
C ASN A 63 -34.62 -18.68 3.51
N VAL A 64 -34.07 -19.84 3.87
CA VAL A 64 -33.58 -20.11 5.22
C VAL A 64 -32.19 -19.51 5.35
N THR A 65 -32.01 -18.58 6.28
CA THR A 65 -30.71 -17.99 6.61
C THR A 65 -30.07 -18.68 7.82
N ARG A 66 -28.76 -18.94 7.74
CA ARG A 66 -27.96 -19.44 8.87
C ARG A 66 -26.60 -18.74 8.98
N PRO A 67 -26.05 -18.58 10.19
CA PRO A 67 -24.68 -18.08 10.35
C PRO A 67 -23.68 -19.12 9.85
N VAL A 68 -22.57 -18.66 9.26
CA VAL A 68 -21.58 -19.53 8.59
C VAL A 68 -20.15 -19.25 9.04
N SER A 69 -19.34 -20.31 9.24
CA SER A 69 -17.93 -20.17 9.58
C SER A 69 -17.08 -19.75 8.37
N PRO A 70 -15.96 -19.00 8.55
CA PRO A 70 -15.08 -18.65 7.44
C PRO A 70 -14.53 -19.87 6.68
N HIS A 71 -14.35 -20.99 7.38
CA HIS A 71 -13.92 -22.26 6.82
C HIS A 71 -14.93 -22.85 5.83
N GLU A 72 -16.23 -22.81 6.16
CA GLU A 72 -17.29 -23.20 5.22
C GLU A 72 -17.33 -22.30 3.97
N VAL A 73 -17.07 -20.99 4.10
CA VAL A 73 -17.07 -20.09 2.93
C VAL A 73 -15.87 -20.33 1.99
N LEU A 74 -14.76 -20.88 2.49
CA LEU A 74 -13.69 -21.39 1.63
C LEU A 74 -14.16 -22.58 0.77
N MET A 75 -15.05 -23.43 1.30
CA MET A 75 -15.62 -24.58 0.58
C MET A 75 -16.80 -24.23 -0.33
N PHE A 76 -17.76 -23.42 0.15
CA PHE A 76 -19.03 -23.14 -0.53
C PHE A 76 -19.11 -21.78 -1.24
N ALA A 77 -18.07 -20.96 -1.14
CA ALA A 77 -17.81 -19.78 -2.00
C ALA A 77 -18.82 -18.61 -1.97
N PHE A 78 -19.77 -18.56 -1.02
CA PHE A 78 -20.69 -17.44 -0.79
C PHE A 78 -20.53 -16.80 0.60
N PHE A 79 -20.44 -15.46 0.63
CA PHE A 79 -20.56 -14.63 1.84
C PHE A 79 -21.77 -13.71 1.63
N ILE A 80 -22.77 -13.78 2.51
CA ILE A 80 -24.06 -13.09 2.38
C ILE A 80 -24.30 -12.23 3.65
N PHE A 81 -25.00 -11.09 3.47
CA PHE A 81 -25.30 -10.15 4.55
C PHE A 81 -26.60 -9.41 4.25
N SER A 82 -27.39 -9.13 5.28
CA SER A 82 -28.51 -8.19 5.19
C SER A 82 -28.14 -6.82 5.76
N PHE A 83 -28.41 -5.77 5.00
CA PHE A 83 -28.55 -4.43 5.55
C PHE A 83 -30.03 -4.26 5.91
N ASN A 84 -30.34 -4.04 7.18
CA ASN A 84 -31.72 -3.81 7.59
C ASN A 84 -32.12 -2.33 7.38
N LEU A 85 -32.18 -1.93 6.10
CA LEU A 85 -33.30 -1.09 5.65
C LEU A 85 -34.57 -1.96 5.69
N PRO A 86 -35.76 -1.43 6.00
CA PRO A 86 -36.98 -2.21 6.22
C PRO A 86 -37.57 -2.90 4.96
N ALA A 87 -36.75 -3.09 3.92
CA ALA A 87 -37.17 -3.60 2.62
C ALA A 87 -36.05 -4.16 1.70
N CYS A 88 -34.76 -4.09 2.07
CA CYS A 88 -33.67 -4.34 1.09
C CYS A 88 -32.31 -4.76 1.70
N SER A 89 -31.97 -6.04 1.56
CA SER A 89 -30.67 -6.63 1.94
C SER A 89 -29.59 -6.41 0.87
N LEU A 90 -28.33 -6.18 1.26
CA LEU A 90 -27.22 -5.95 0.32
C LEU A 90 -25.96 -6.71 0.78
N LEU A 91 -25.36 -7.50 -0.10
CA LEU A 91 -24.30 -8.43 0.30
C LEU A 91 -22.94 -7.70 0.31
N MET A 92 -22.34 -7.52 1.50
CA MET A 92 -21.01 -6.91 1.64
C MET A 92 -19.96 -7.91 2.19
N PRO A 93 -18.82 -8.13 1.50
CA PRO A 93 -17.72 -8.92 2.05
C PRO A 93 -17.16 -8.31 3.35
N ILE A 94 -17.08 -9.11 4.41
CA ILE A 94 -16.50 -8.73 5.70
C ILE A 94 -15.07 -9.27 5.87
N MET A 95 -14.23 -8.46 6.49
CA MET A 95 -12.85 -8.79 6.83
C MET A 95 -12.80 -9.74 8.04
N LEU A 96 -11.97 -10.79 7.97
CA LEU A 96 -11.81 -11.73 9.09
C LEU A 96 -11.20 -11.02 10.32
N ARG A 97 -11.73 -11.34 11.51
CA ARG A 97 -11.40 -10.71 12.80
C ARG A 97 -11.76 -9.22 12.93
N SER A 98 -12.62 -8.69 12.06
CA SER A 98 -13.32 -7.41 12.30
C SER A 98 -14.40 -7.53 13.38
N SER A 99 -14.95 -6.40 13.85
CA SER A 99 -15.96 -6.37 14.94
C SER A 99 -17.19 -7.23 14.68
N ASN A 100 -17.60 -7.37 13.40
CA ASN A 100 -18.77 -8.15 12.99
C ASN A 100 -18.43 -9.60 12.61
N CYS A 101 -17.17 -10.03 12.75
CA CYS A 101 -16.74 -11.38 12.40
C CYS A 101 -16.95 -12.37 13.58
N VAL A 102 -17.50 -13.55 13.30
CA VAL A 102 -17.79 -14.62 14.29
C VAL A 102 -16.55 -15.07 15.07
N LEU A 103 -15.34 -14.87 14.53
CA LEU A 103 -14.06 -15.20 15.17
C LEU A 103 -13.65 -14.22 16.30
N THR A 104 -14.29 -13.05 16.40
CA THR A 104 -13.86 -11.96 17.27
C THR A 104 -14.29 -12.22 18.73
N GLY A 105 -13.36 -12.07 19.67
CA GLY A 105 -13.57 -12.36 21.10
C GLY A 105 -13.61 -13.86 21.47
N LYS A 106 -13.34 -14.77 20.52
CA LYS A 106 -13.44 -16.21 20.72
C LYS A 106 -12.24 -16.84 21.43
N THR A 107 -12.52 -17.87 22.23
CA THR A 107 -11.49 -18.68 22.90
C THR A 107 -10.90 -19.73 21.95
N PRO A 108 -9.66 -20.22 22.17
CA PRO A 108 -9.06 -21.26 21.33
C PRO A 108 -9.88 -22.55 21.19
N ALA A 109 -10.70 -22.89 22.20
CA ALA A 109 -11.60 -24.04 22.15
C ALA A 109 -12.83 -23.81 21.23
N GLU A 110 -13.31 -22.57 21.10
CA GLU A 110 -14.35 -22.21 20.14
C GLU A 110 -13.80 -22.13 18.71
N PHE A 111 -12.57 -21.63 18.53
CA PHE A 111 -11.87 -21.68 17.25
C PHE A 111 -11.79 -23.11 16.68
N ALA A 112 -11.53 -24.11 17.54
CA ALA A 112 -11.52 -25.52 17.14
C ALA A 112 -12.91 -25.99 16.63
N LYS A 113 -14.02 -25.56 17.25
CA LYS A 113 -15.38 -25.85 16.77
C LYS A 113 -15.68 -25.22 15.41
N LEU A 114 -15.04 -24.08 15.10
CA LEU A 114 -15.18 -23.34 13.84
C LEU A 114 -14.15 -23.75 12.77
N ASN A 115 -13.36 -24.82 13.01
CA ASN A 115 -12.27 -25.27 12.14
C ASN A 115 -11.22 -24.19 11.79
N GLU A 116 -11.02 -23.21 12.69
CA GLU A 116 -10.14 -22.07 12.45
C GLU A 116 -8.93 -21.98 13.38
N CYS A 117 -7.87 -21.32 12.91
CA CYS A 117 -6.61 -21.21 13.63
C CYS A 117 -6.58 -19.97 14.56
N PRO A 118 -6.37 -20.13 15.89
CA PRO A 118 -6.23 -18.99 16.81
C PRO A 118 -5.05 -18.06 16.49
N LEU A 119 -3.99 -18.59 15.87
CA LEU A 119 -2.77 -17.85 15.52
C LEU A 119 -2.84 -17.13 14.15
N ASP A 120 -3.86 -17.41 13.33
CA ASP A 120 -4.00 -16.76 12.02
C ASP A 120 -4.14 -15.23 12.16
N PRO A 121 -3.48 -14.40 11.33
CA PRO A 121 -3.53 -12.95 11.44
C PRO A 121 -4.94 -12.32 11.28
N GLY A 122 -5.85 -12.93 10.54
CA GLY A 122 -7.05 -12.26 10.03
C GLY A 122 -6.71 -11.06 9.13
N GLY A 123 -7.61 -10.06 9.06
CA GLY A 123 -7.38 -8.82 8.32
C GLY A 123 -7.52 -8.91 6.80
N TYR A 124 -7.92 -10.07 6.26
CA TYR A 124 -8.16 -10.32 4.84
C TYR A 124 -9.64 -10.68 4.57
N PHE A 125 -10.00 -10.78 3.29
CA PHE A 125 -11.35 -11.15 2.82
C PHE A 125 -11.35 -12.53 2.18
N ILE A 126 -12.45 -13.27 2.26
CA ILE A 126 -12.69 -14.47 1.45
C ILE A 126 -13.71 -14.10 0.37
N VAL A 127 -13.34 -14.30 -0.90
CA VAL A 127 -14.22 -13.98 -2.05
C VAL A 127 -14.16 -15.13 -3.05
N LYS A 128 -15.31 -15.75 -3.35
CA LYS A 128 -15.44 -16.90 -4.27
C LYS A 128 -14.48 -18.06 -3.93
N GLY A 129 -14.34 -18.34 -2.62
CA GLY A 129 -13.45 -19.38 -2.09
C GLY A 129 -11.94 -19.04 -2.08
N VAL A 130 -11.57 -17.78 -2.36
CA VAL A 130 -10.16 -17.35 -2.42
C VAL A 130 -9.88 -16.25 -1.39
N GLU A 131 -8.81 -16.40 -0.63
CA GLU A 131 -8.32 -15.39 0.32
C GLU A 131 -7.65 -14.21 -0.40
N LYS A 132 -8.12 -12.99 -0.12
CA LYS A 132 -7.72 -11.74 -0.78
C LYS A 132 -7.31 -10.70 0.26
N VAL A 133 -6.07 -10.24 0.18
CA VAL A 133 -5.55 -9.09 0.93
C VAL A 133 -5.69 -7.83 0.08
N ILE A 134 -6.16 -6.74 0.68
CA ILE A 134 -6.03 -5.39 0.12
C ILE A 134 -4.65 -4.86 0.57
N LEU A 135 -3.75 -4.53 -0.37
CA LEU A 135 -2.45 -3.97 -0.03
C LEU A 135 -2.58 -2.50 0.37
N ILE A 136 -1.80 -2.08 1.37
CA ILE A 136 -1.72 -0.69 1.81
C ILE A 136 -1.12 0.15 0.67
N GLN A 137 -1.73 1.29 0.33
CA GLN A 137 -1.34 2.09 -0.83
C GLN A 137 -0.63 3.38 -0.39
N GLU A 138 0.65 3.52 -0.72
CA GLU A 138 1.40 4.77 -0.49
C GLU A 138 0.91 5.89 -1.41
N GLN A 139 0.73 7.09 -0.88
CA GLN A 139 0.40 8.31 -1.61
C GLN A 139 1.29 9.47 -1.19
N LEU A 140 1.39 10.49 -2.05
CA LEU A 140 1.74 11.84 -1.60
C LEU A 140 0.59 12.44 -0.77
N SER A 141 0.92 13.26 0.22
CA SER A 141 -0.04 13.97 1.04
C SER A 141 -0.91 14.89 0.19
N LYS A 142 -2.23 14.79 0.39
CA LYS A 142 -3.20 15.74 -0.13
C LYS A 142 -3.08 17.06 0.65
N ASN A 143 -3.60 18.16 0.09
CA ASN A 143 -3.71 19.48 0.73
C ASN A 143 -2.39 20.13 1.23
N ARG A 144 -1.21 19.67 0.78
CA ARG A 144 0.09 20.28 1.12
C ARG A 144 0.72 20.98 -0.08
N ILE A 145 1.36 22.14 0.14
CA ILE A 145 2.22 22.80 -0.85
C ILE A 145 3.52 22.02 -0.96
N ILE A 146 3.83 21.52 -2.16
CA ILE A 146 5.11 20.88 -2.51
C ILE A 146 5.83 21.79 -3.51
N VAL A 147 6.99 22.30 -3.14
CA VAL A 147 7.89 23.07 -4.02
C VAL A 147 8.76 22.07 -4.78
N GLU A 148 8.72 22.12 -6.12
CA GLU A 148 9.40 21.16 -6.99
C GLU A 148 10.15 21.86 -8.13
N ALA A 149 11.40 21.45 -8.37
CA ALA A 149 12.14 21.85 -9.56
C ALA A 149 11.66 21.06 -10.78
N ASP A 150 11.36 21.77 -11.86
CA ASP A 150 11.01 21.21 -13.15
C ASP A 150 12.27 20.68 -13.88
N ARG A 151 12.12 19.88 -14.95
CA ARG A 151 13.28 19.31 -15.69
C ARG A 151 14.27 20.34 -16.27
N LYS A 152 13.89 21.62 -16.28
CA LYS A 152 14.70 22.76 -16.74
C LYS A 152 15.43 23.50 -15.61
N GLY A 153 15.40 22.98 -14.38
CA GLY A 153 15.92 23.65 -13.18
C GLY A 153 15.01 24.75 -12.63
N THR A 154 13.96 25.15 -13.35
CA THR A 154 12.99 26.15 -12.90
C THR A 154 12.19 25.63 -11.70
N VAL A 155 12.28 26.30 -10.55
CA VAL A 155 11.46 25.98 -9.37
C VAL A 155 10.03 26.46 -9.57
N GLY A 156 9.06 25.59 -9.26
CA GLY A 156 7.65 25.91 -9.12
C GLY A 156 7.05 25.23 -7.89
N ALA A 157 5.74 25.34 -7.71
CA ALA A 157 5.04 24.65 -6.62
C ALA A 157 3.76 23.98 -7.12
N SER A 158 3.31 22.95 -6.41
CA SER A 158 1.99 22.37 -6.63
C SER A 158 1.31 21.94 -5.34
N VAL A 159 -0.02 21.96 -5.36
CA VAL A 159 -0.86 21.38 -4.32
C VAL A 159 -1.97 20.56 -4.95
N THR A 160 -2.15 19.33 -4.46
CA THR A 160 -3.27 18.46 -4.83
C THR A 160 -4.36 18.62 -3.77
N SER A 161 -5.35 19.45 -4.07
CA SER A 161 -6.52 19.68 -3.21
C SER A 161 -7.46 18.47 -3.32
N SER A 162 -7.95 17.98 -2.17
CA SER A 162 -8.89 16.85 -2.14
C SER A 162 -9.95 17.09 -1.06
N THR A 163 -11.21 17.12 -1.48
CA THR A 163 -12.40 17.09 -0.62
C THR A 163 -13.28 15.90 -0.99
N HIS A 164 -14.32 15.60 -0.21
CA HIS A 164 -15.29 14.54 -0.54
C HIS A 164 -16.01 14.77 -1.89
N GLU A 165 -16.12 16.03 -2.34
CA GLU A 165 -16.77 16.38 -3.59
C GLU A 165 -15.81 16.36 -4.79
N LYS A 166 -14.64 17.02 -4.63
CA LYS A 166 -13.74 17.36 -5.74
C LYS A 166 -12.27 17.17 -5.37
N LYS A 167 -11.54 16.57 -6.30
CA LYS A 167 -10.07 16.51 -6.30
C LYS A 167 -9.53 17.36 -7.46
N SER A 168 -8.65 18.31 -7.17
CA SER A 168 -7.99 19.16 -8.17
C SER A 168 -6.50 19.30 -7.88
N ARG A 169 -5.69 19.68 -8.89
CA ARG A 169 -4.28 19.99 -8.72
C ARG A 169 -3.98 21.35 -9.36
N THR A 170 -3.57 22.30 -8.55
CA THR A 170 -3.17 23.65 -8.96
C THR A 170 -1.66 23.75 -8.88
N ASN A 171 -1.03 24.19 -9.96
CA ASN A 171 0.42 24.37 -10.05
C ASN A 171 0.74 25.86 -10.22
N LEU A 172 1.74 26.36 -9.51
CA LEU A 172 2.36 27.67 -9.74
C LEU A 172 3.65 27.44 -10.53
N VAL A 173 3.78 28.10 -11.68
CA VAL A 173 4.86 27.89 -12.65
C VAL A 173 5.48 29.21 -13.02
N VAL A 174 6.81 29.29 -12.97
CA VAL A 174 7.57 30.48 -13.36
C VAL A 174 7.99 30.38 -14.83
N LYS A 175 7.85 31.46 -15.58
CA LYS A 175 8.39 31.61 -16.95
C LYS A 175 8.97 33.00 -17.09
N GLN A 176 10.22 33.14 -17.57
CA GLN A 176 10.84 34.45 -17.83
C GLN A 176 10.72 35.44 -16.63
N GLY A 177 10.89 34.94 -15.40
CA GLY A 177 10.73 35.75 -14.17
C GLY A 177 9.29 36.09 -13.76
N ARG A 178 8.26 35.57 -14.44
CA ARG A 178 6.85 35.83 -14.13
C ARG A 178 6.12 34.60 -13.60
N PHE A 179 5.19 34.83 -12.66
CA PHE A 179 4.45 33.80 -11.94
C PHE A 179 3.07 33.54 -12.55
N TYR A 180 2.82 32.32 -13.03
CA TYR A 180 1.55 31.91 -13.62
C TYR A 180 0.91 30.75 -12.85
N LEU A 181 -0.40 30.81 -12.63
CA LEU A 181 -1.19 29.66 -12.15
C LEU A 181 -1.64 28.80 -13.34
N ARG A 182 -1.36 27.50 -13.24
CA ARG A 182 -1.79 26.46 -14.18
C ARG A 182 -2.85 25.57 -13.53
N HIS A 183 -3.99 25.41 -14.21
CA HIS A 183 -5.05 24.49 -13.79
C HIS A 183 -5.75 23.85 -15.00
N ASN A 184 -6.15 22.58 -14.89
CA ASN A 184 -6.66 21.76 -16.01
C ASN A 184 -7.96 22.26 -16.66
N THR A 185 -8.69 23.18 -16.01
CA THR A 185 -9.91 23.80 -16.56
C THR A 185 -9.64 25.09 -17.35
N LEU A 186 -8.42 25.61 -17.34
CA LEU A 186 -8.03 26.83 -18.06
C LEU A 186 -7.47 26.46 -19.44
N SER A 187 -7.72 27.28 -20.47
CA SER A 187 -7.11 27.11 -21.79
C SER A 187 -5.58 27.27 -21.70
N GLU A 188 -5.16 28.33 -21.01
CA GLU A 188 -3.79 28.81 -20.84
C GLU A 188 -3.48 29.04 -19.35
N ASP A 189 -2.20 29.18 -19.02
CA ASP A 189 -1.79 29.63 -17.68
C ASP A 189 -2.10 31.13 -17.49
N ILE A 190 -2.44 31.56 -16.28
CA ILE A 190 -2.90 32.94 -15.98
C ILE A 190 -1.91 33.63 -15.01
N PRO A 191 -1.46 34.87 -15.27
CA PRO A 191 -0.61 35.64 -14.36
C PRO A 191 -1.21 35.77 -12.97
N ILE A 192 -0.39 35.56 -11.92
CA ILE A 192 -0.90 35.45 -10.55
C ILE A 192 -1.48 36.77 -10.01
N ALA A 193 -0.95 37.92 -10.43
CA ALA A 193 -1.47 39.25 -10.07
C ALA A 193 -2.95 39.44 -10.51
N ILE A 194 -3.31 38.96 -11.70
CA ILE A 194 -4.71 38.98 -12.19
C ILE A 194 -5.61 38.11 -11.30
N ILE A 195 -5.08 37.03 -10.72
CA ILE A 195 -5.84 36.14 -9.84
C ILE A 195 -6.08 36.77 -8.47
N PHE A 196 -5.11 37.50 -7.90
CA PHE A 196 -5.35 38.30 -6.69
C PHE A 196 -6.44 39.36 -6.89
N LYS A 197 -6.35 40.14 -7.98
CA LYS A 197 -7.40 41.11 -8.35
C LYS A 197 -8.76 40.44 -8.55
N ALA A 198 -8.81 39.26 -9.18
CA ALA A 198 -10.05 38.48 -9.35
C ALA A 198 -10.63 37.91 -8.04
N MET A 199 -9.79 37.64 -7.04
CA MET A 199 -10.22 37.29 -5.68
C MET A 199 -10.66 38.51 -4.86
N GLY A 200 -10.44 39.75 -5.33
CA GLY A 200 -10.88 40.99 -4.70
C GLY A 200 -9.77 41.82 -4.04
N VAL A 201 -8.51 41.39 -4.11
CA VAL A 201 -7.37 42.21 -3.69
C VAL A 201 -6.95 43.09 -4.87
N GLU A 202 -7.57 44.26 -4.98
CA GLU A 202 -7.31 45.19 -6.09
C GLU A 202 -6.02 46.00 -5.91
N SER A 203 -5.61 46.28 -4.67
CA SER A 203 -4.39 47.03 -4.35
C SER A 203 -3.13 46.21 -4.61
N ASP A 204 -2.28 46.65 -5.54
CA ASP A 204 -1.01 45.97 -5.83
C ASP A 204 0.00 46.06 -4.66
N GLN A 205 -0.10 47.08 -3.80
CA GLN A 205 0.66 47.18 -2.55
C GLN A 205 0.33 46.02 -1.61
N GLU A 206 -0.96 45.70 -1.45
CA GLU A 206 -1.40 44.61 -0.58
C GLU A 206 -0.98 43.23 -1.13
N ILE A 207 -0.99 43.06 -2.45
CA ILE A 207 -0.45 41.86 -3.12
C ILE A 207 1.03 41.67 -2.76
N VAL A 208 1.84 42.74 -2.83
CA VAL A 208 3.26 42.68 -2.47
C VAL A 208 3.46 42.39 -0.99
N GLN A 209 2.78 43.13 -0.09
CA GLN A 209 2.87 42.93 1.36
C GLN A 209 2.58 41.47 1.76
N MET A 210 1.53 40.85 1.19
CA MET A 210 1.19 39.44 1.46
C MET A 210 2.25 38.42 0.98
N ILE A 211 3.10 38.77 0.01
CA ILE A 211 4.12 37.88 -0.58
C ILE A 211 5.49 38.10 0.09
N GLY A 212 5.79 39.33 0.51
CA GLY A 212 6.98 39.67 1.27
C GLY A 212 7.42 41.12 1.06
N THR A 213 7.72 41.82 2.15
CA THR A 213 8.31 43.16 2.16
C THR A 213 9.84 43.16 2.00
N GLU A 214 10.46 41.99 1.87
CA GLU A 214 11.90 41.84 1.62
C GLU A 214 12.26 42.27 0.19
N GLU A 215 13.28 43.11 0.03
CA GLU A 215 13.69 43.68 -1.25
C GLU A 215 13.86 42.63 -2.36
N HIS A 216 14.55 41.52 -2.06
CA HIS A 216 14.78 40.44 -3.02
C HIS A 216 13.47 39.72 -3.46
N VAL A 217 12.45 39.68 -2.58
CA VAL A 217 11.13 39.12 -2.90
C VAL A 217 10.31 40.08 -3.75
N MET A 218 10.33 41.37 -3.40
CA MET A 218 9.66 42.42 -4.18
C MET A 218 10.25 42.51 -5.60
N ALA A 219 11.58 42.51 -5.73
CA ALA A 219 12.29 42.54 -7.01
C ALA A 219 11.98 41.30 -7.88
N ALA A 220 11.90 40.10 -7.27
CA ALA A 220 11.52 38.89 -7.99
C ALA A 220 10.06 38.91 -8.47
N PHE A 221 9.15 39.57 -7.74
CA PHE A 221 7.72 39.60 -8.07
C PHE A 221 7.32 40.70 -9.07
N ALA A 222 8.01 41.86 -9.06
CA ALA A 222 7.68 43.03 -9.87
C ALA A 222 7.38 42.76 -11.38
N PRO A 223 8.11 41.88 -12.10
CA PRO A 223 7.80 41.55 -13.50
C PRO A 223 6.41 40.96 -13.75
N SER A 224 5.74 40.44 -12.71
CA SER A 224 4.37 39.91 -12.78
C SER A 224 3.29 40.98 -12.56
N LEU A 225 3.63 42.08 -11.85
CA LEU A 225 2.77 43.25 -11.72
C LEU A 225 2.77 44.06 -13.01
N GLU A 226 3.96 44.26 -13.63
CA GLU A 226 4.10 44.86 -14.95
C GLU A 226 3.21 44.17 -16.01
N GLU A 227 3.12 42.84 -15.99
CA GLU A 227 2.30 42.08 -16.93
C GLU A 227 0.79 42.33 -16.71
N CYS A 228 0.35 42.52 -15.46
CA CYS A 228 -1.02 42.88 -15.13
C CYS A 228 -1.36 44.32 -15.59
N GLN A 229 -0.44 45.26 -15.39
CA GLN A 229 -0.60 46.65 -15.84
C GLN A 229 -0.60 46.75 -17.38
N LYS A 230 0.30 46.02 -18.06
CA LYS A 230 0.32 45.91 -19.54
C LYS A 230 -0.93 45.24 -20.10
N ALA A 231 -1.58 44.36 -19.33
CA ALA A 231 -2.88 43.79 -19.66
C ALA A 231 -4.10 44.71 -19.37
N GLN A 232 -3.88 45.89 -18.76
CA GLN A 232 -4.92 46.87 -18.41
C GLN A 232 -6.03 46.30 -17.50
N ILE A 233 -5.63 45.48 -16.52
CA ILE A 233 -6.53 44.87 -15.53
C ILE A 233 -6.29 45.51 -14.17
N PHE A 234 -7.24 46.33 -13.74
CA PHE A 234 -7.18 47.06 -12.47
C PHE A 234 -8.25 46.59 -11.48
N THR A 235 -9.46 46.28 -11.95
CA THR A 235 -10.62 45.89 -11.13
C THR A 235 -10.90 44.39 -11.15
N GLN A 236 -11.56 43.88 -10.10
CA GLN A 236 -12.04 42.51 -9.97
C GLN A 236 -12.94 42.11 -11.14
N MET A 237 -13.81 43.01 -11.60
CA MET A 237 -14.73 42.74 -12.72
C MET A 237 -13.98 42.56 -14.05
N GLN A 238 -12.92 43.33 -14.31
CA GLN A 238 -12.03 43.11 -15.46
C GLN A 238 -11.29 41.78 -15.32
N ALA A 239 -10.76 41.48 -14.13
CA ALA A 239 -10.00 40.26 -13.87
C ALA A 239 -10.86 38.98 -14.00
N LEU A 240 -12.08 38.97 -13.45
CA LEU A 240 -13.06 37.89 -13.61
C LEU A 240 -13.47 37.71 -15.08
N LYS A 241 -13.65 38.81 -15.84
CA LYS A 241 -13.94 38.75 -17.29
C LYS A 241 -12.75 38.19 -18.09
N TYR A 242 -11.51 38.50 -17.71
CA TYR A 242 -10.30 37.93 -18.30
C TYR A 242 -10.20 36.42 -18.05
N ILE A 243 -10.33 35.99 -16.79
CA ILE A 243 -10.34 34.56 -16.42
C ILE A 243 -11.49 33.83 -17.14
N GLY A 244 -12.69 34.39 -17.15
CA GLY A 244 -13.88 33.85 -17.81
C GLY A 244 -13.77 33.68 -19.33
N ASN A 245 -12.86 34.41 -19.99
CA ASN A 245 -12.51 34.17 -21.39
C ASN A 245 -11.58 32.97 -21.58
N LYS A 246 -10.81 32.60 -20.55
CA LYS A 246 -9.84 31.48 -20.54
C LYS A 246 -10.36 30.20 -19.87
N VAL A 247 -11.59 30.18 -19.35
CA VAL A 247 -12.21 28.93 -18.86
C VAL A 247 -12.60 28.02 -20.04
N ARG A 248 -12.15 26.76 -20.01
CA ARG A 248 -12.62 25.73 -20.95
C ARG A 248 -14.07 25.38 -20.63
N ARG A 249 -15.01 25.84 -21.46
CA ARG A 249 -16.45 25.51 -21.35
C ARG A 249 -16.66 23.99 -21.20
N GLN A 250 -17.17 23.55 -20.06
CA GLN A 250 -17.77 22.22 -19.97
C GLN A 250 -19.14 22.24 -20.65
N ARG A 251 -19.40 21.28 -21.54
CA ARG A 251 -20.75 21.02 -22.04
C ARG A 251 -21.57 20.32 -20.96
N MET A 252 -22.22 21.07 -20.08
CA MET A 252 -23.36 20.54 -19.31
C MET A 252 -24.63 20.69 -20.15
N TRP A 253 -25.28 19.57 -20.46
CA TRP A 253 -26.63 19.58 -21.02
C TRP A 253 -27.64 19.97 -19.93
N GLY A 254 -28.59 20.85 -20.24
CA GLY A 254 -29.70 21.20 -19.35
C GLY A 254 -29.42 22.22 -18.23
N GLY A 255 -28.17 22.65 -18.02
CA GLY A 255 -27.86 23.71 -17.04
C GLY A 255 -28.19 25.12 -17.56
N PRO A 256 -28.56 26.07 -16.68
CA PRO A 256 -28.71 27.48 -17.05
C PRO A 256 -27.37 28.06 -17.52
N LYS A 257 -27.41 28.93 -18.53
CA LYS A 257 -26.22 29.61 -19.07
C LYS A 257 -25.71 30.68 -18.08
N LYS A 258 -24.76 30.31 -17.23
CA LYS A 258 -24.01 31.26 -16.38
C LYS A 258 -23.24 32.26 -17.25
N THR A 259 -23.03 33.47 -16.73
CA THR A 259 -22.13 34.44 -17.38
C THR A 259 -20.67 34.05 -17.16
N LYS A 260 -19.78 34.47 -18.07
CA LYS A 260 -18.33 34.21 -17.95
C LYS A 260 -17.71 34.68 -16.63
N MET A 261 -18.26 35.74 -16.02
CA MET A 261 -17.77 36.28 -14.75
C MET A 261 -18.18 35.40 -13.56
N GLU A 262 -19.38 34.82 -13.59
CA GLU A 262 -19.83 33.82 -12.63
C GLU A 262 -19.08 32.50 -12.80
N GLU A 263 -18.85 32.03 -14.04
CA GLU A 263 -18.00 30.86 -14.32
C GLU A 263 -16.59 31.02 -13.72
N ALA A 264 -16.00 32.22 -13.82
CA ALA A 264 -14.70 32.53 -13.21
C ALA A 264 -14.76 32.58 -11.66
N ARG A 265 -15.78 33.23 -11.08
CA ARG A 265 -15.96 33.34 -9.62
C ARG A 265 -16.22 31.96 -9.00
N GLU A 266 -17.04 31.13 -9.63
CA GLU A 266 -17.31 29.74 -9.24
C GLU A 266 -16.07 28.84 -9.38
N LEU A 267 -15.21 29.07 -10.40
CA LEU A 267 -13.95 28.36 -10.55
C LEU A 267 -12.98 28.67 -9.38
N LEU A 268 -12.84 29.95 -9.03
CA LEU A 268 -12.00 30.40 -7.90
C LEU A 268 -12.53 29.91 -6.55
N ALA A 269 -13.85 29.90 -6.36
CA ALA A 269 -14.46 29.39 -5.13
C ALA A 269 -14.33 27.86 -5.02
N SER A 270 -14.79 27.13 -6.04
CA SER A 270 -15.14 25.70 -5.92
C SER A 270 -14.20 24.72 -6.62
N THR A 271 -13.12 25.17 -7.28
CA THR A 271 -12.30 24.31 -8.14
C THR A 271 -10.80 24.58 -8.04
N ILE A 272 -10.38 25.84 -7.99
CA ILE A 272 -9.02 26.25 -7.62
C ILE A 272 -8.92 26.22 -6.08
N LEU A 273 -7.90 25.52 -5.56
CA LEU A 273 -7.66 25.35 -4.11
C LEU A 273 -8.93 24.91 -3.33
N THR A 274 -9.53 23.76 -3.69
CA THR A 274 -10.83 23.32 -3.15
C THR A 274 -10.85 23.02 -1.65
N HIS A 275 -9.68 22.78 -1.04
CA HIS A 275 -9.56 22.52 0.39
C HIS A 275 -9.58 23.80 1.24
N VAL A 276 -9.27 24.96 0.65
CA VAL A 276 -9.43 26.26 1.31
C VAL A 276 -10.88 26.72 1.10
N LEU A 277 -11.68 26.55 2.15
CA LEU A 277 -13.10 26.88 2.16
C LEU A 277 -13.30 28.41 1.99
N VAL A 278 -14.31 28.76 1.20
CA VAL A 278 -14.72 30.16 0.93
C VAL A 278 -16.16 30.29 1.38
N LYS A 279 -16.40 31.02 2.48
CA LYS A 279 -17.74 31.40 2.95
C LYS A 279 -18.14 32.69 2.22
N GLU A 280 -19.38 32.76 1.74
CA GLU A 280 -19.99 34.01 1.21
C GLU A 280 -19.15 34.76 0.15
N PHE A 281 -18.35 34.03 -0.64
CA PHE A 281 -17.36 34.57 -1.58
C PHE A 281 -16.26 35.47 -0.96
N ASN A 282 -16.03 35.43 0.36
CA ASN A 282 -14.81 35.97 0.96
C ASN A 282 -13.61 35.09 0.60
N PHE A 283 -12.73 35.61 -0.27
CA PHE A 283 -11.54 34.90 -0.72
C PHE A 283 -10.28 35.15 0.13
N ARG A 284 -10.31 35.95 1.22
CA ARG A 284 -9.13 36.40 2.00
C ARG A 284 -8.16 35.26 2.35
N ALA A 285 -8.66 34.18 2.94
CA ALA A 285 -7.86 32.99 3.29
C ALA A 285 -7.22 32.32 2.05
N LYS A 286 -7.91 32.34 0.90
CA LYS A 286 -7.41 31.78 -0.37
C LYS A 286 -6.41 32.70 -1.06
N CYS A 287 -6.53 34.02 -0.91
CA CYS A 287 -5.51 34.99 -1.31
C CYS A 287 -4.20 34.69 -0.57
N ILE A 288 -4.23 34.64 0.77
CA ILE A 288 -3.00 34.50 1.55
C ILE A 288 -2.38 33.09 1.39
N TYR A 289 -3.18 32.03 1.30
CA TYR A 289 -2.66 30.71 0.93
C TYR A 289 -1.93 30.73 -0.44
N THR A 290 -2.46 31.51 -1.40
CA THR A 290 -1.82 31.71 -2.71
C THR A 290 -0.55 32.55 -2.59
N ALA A 291 -0.53 33.59 -1.74
CA ALA A 291 0.65 34.42 -1.48
C ALA A 291 1.78 33.62 -0.82
N VAL A 292 1.47 32.80 0.19
CA VAL A 292 2.42 31.85 0.81
C VAL A 292 2.96 30.86 -0.24
N MET A 293 2.13 30.39 -1.17
CA MET A 293 2.57 29.54 -2.28
C MET A 293 3.53 30.25 -3.25
N VAL A 294 3.38 31.57 -3.48
CA VAL A 294 4.32 32.39 -4.25
C VAL A 294 5.61 32.64 -3.45
N ARG A 295 5.51 33.09 -2.20
CA ARG A 295 6.64 33.35 -1.28
C ARG A 295 7.56 32.13 -1.17
N ARG A 296 7.01 30.93 -0.98
CA ARG A 296 7.80 29.68 -0.93
C ARG A 296 8.53 29.37 -2.24
N VAL A 297 8.01 29.74 -3.41
CA VAL A 297 8.72 29.54 -4.70
C VAL A 297 9.84 30.57 -4.87
N ILE A 298 9.63 31.82 -4.46
CA ILE A 298 10.67 32.87 -4.54
C ILE A 298 11.86 32.53 -3.63
N LEU A 299 11.60 32.22 -2.35
CA LEU A 299 12.65 31.83 -1.40
C LEU A 299 13.40 30.56 -1.85
N ALA A 300 12.69 29.58 -2.41
CA ALA A 300 13.29 28.38 -2.98
C ALA A 300 14.11 28.62 -4.26
N GLN A 301 13.92 29.74 -4.97
CA GLN A 301 14.80 30.13 -6.08
C GLN A 301 16.09 30.79 -5.58
N GLY A 302 16.03 31.58 -4.50
CA GLY A 302 17.21 32.20 -3.89
C GLY A 302 18.12 31.18 -3.19
N GLU A 303 17.55 30.31 -2.35
CA GLU A 303 18.32 29.33 -1.56
C GLU A 303 18.47 27.96 -2.23
N ASN A 304 17.82 27.75 -3.38
CA ASN A 304 17.73 26.46 -4.10
C ASN A 304 17.17 25.28 -3.26
N LYS A 305 16.44 25.57 -2.18
CA LYS A 305 15.82 24.59 -1.26
C LYS A 305 14.50 24.06 -1.82
N VAL A 306 14.53 22.84 -2.36
CA VAL A 306 13.37 22.15 -2.96
C VAL A 306 12.80 21.12 -1.97
N ASP A 307 11.47 20.93 -1.93
CA ASP A 307 10.85 19.92 -1.06
C ASP A 307 11.14 18.50 -1.60
N ASP A 308 11.67 17.60 -0.75
CA ASP A 308 11.74 16.19 -1.11
C ASP A 308 10.34 15.54 -1.13
N ARG A 309 9.98 14.97 -2.29
CA ARG A 309 8.70 14.26 -2.48
C ARG A 309 8.68 12.89 -1.80
N ASP A 310 9.85 12.26 -1.63
CA ASP A 310 9.93 10.89 -1.14
C ASP A 310 9.93 10.79 0.39
N TYR A 311 10.22 11.89 1.08
CA TYR A 311 10.11 12.10 2.54
C TYR A 311 8.77 11.61 3.10
N TYR A 312 8.80 10.73 4.12
CA TYR A 312 7.58 10.06 4.58
C TYR A 312 6.57 10.96 5.29
N GLY A 313 6.97 12.10 5.86
CA GLY A 313 6.02 13.11 6.35
C GLY A 313 5.21 13.79 5.23
N ASN A 314 5.73 13.78 4.00
CA ASN A 314 5.03 14.22 2.77
C ASN A 314 4.19 13.10 2.14
N LYS A 315 4.14 11.91 2.76
CA LYS A 315 3.38 10.74 2.29
C LYS A 315 2.25 10.35 3.24
N ARG A 316 1.28 9.60 2.74
CA ARG A 316 0.15 9.03 3.49
C ARG A 316 -0.13 7.62 3.00
N LEU A 317 -0.64 6.76 3.88
CA LEU A 317 -0.96 5.37 3.58
C LEU A 317 -2.49 5.22 3.50
N GLU A 318 -3.03 4.90 2.33
CA GLU A 318 -4.45 4.53 2.18
C GLU A 318 -4.64 3.06 2.60
N LEU A 319 -5.49 2.86 3.62
CA LEU A 319 -5.79 1.55 4.19
C LEU A 319 -7.02 0.89 3.53
N ALA A 320 -7.24 -0.38 3.86
CA ALA A 320 -8.36 -1.18 3.35
C ALA A 320 -9.73 -0.50 3.54
N GLY A 321 -10.01 0.04 4.73
CA GLY A 321 -11.25 0.76 5.02
C GLY A 321 -11.47 1.97 4.09
N GLN A 322 -10.49 2.87 4.00
CA GLN A 322 -10.55 4.08 3.17
C GLN A 322 -10.75 3.77 1.67
N LEU A 323 -10.12 2.72 1.17
CA LEU A 323 -10.33 2.26 -0.22
C LEU A 323 -11.77 1.79 -0.42
N LEU A 324 -12.27 0.92 0.46
CA LEU A 324 -13.66 0.42 0.44
C LEU A 324 -14.68 1.56 0.58
N SER A 325 -14.35 2.60 1.34
CA SER A 325 -15.13 3.84 1.47
C SER A 325 -15.38 4.52 0.12
N LEU A 326 -14.31 4.75 -0.66
CA LEU A 326 -14.40 5.37 -1.99
C LEU A 326 -15.19 4.51 -2.99
N LEU A 327 -15.05 3.18 -2.92
CA LEU A 327 -15.79 2.25 -3.77
C LEU A 327 -17.28 2.20 -3.38
N PHE A 328 -17.59 2.12 -2.08
CA PHE A 328 -18.97 2.12 -1.59
C PHE A 328 -19.69 3.44 -1.92
N GLU A 329 -19.02 4.60 -1.78
CA GLU A 329 -19.62 5.90 -2.15
C GLU A 329 -19.95 5.98 -3.64
N ASP A 330 -19.09 5.47 -4.52
CA ASP A 330 -19.31 5.44 -5.98
C ASP A 330 -20.41 4.42 -6.38
N LEU A 331 -20.48 3.26 -5.71
CA LEU A 331 -21.55 2.27 -5.92
C LEU A 331 -22.91 2.76 -5.40
N PHE A 332 -22.96 3.36 -4.21
CA PHE A 332 -24.18 3.91 -3.62
C PHE A 332 -24.71 5.10 -4.43
N LYS A 333 -23.83 5.97 -4.95
CA LYS A 333 -24.23 7.04 -5.88
C LYS A 333 -24.75 6.51 -7.22
N LYS A 334 -24.16 5.44 -7.77
CA LYS A 334 -24.71 4.76 -8.97
C LYS A 334 -26.10 4.19 -8.70
N PHE A 335 -26.27 3.43 -7.62
CA PHE A 335 -27.54 2.86 -7.18
C PHE A 335 -28.63 3.94 -7.04
N ASN A 336 -28.35 5.03 -6.33
CA ASN A 336 -29.27 6.18 -6.18
C ASN A 336 -29.59 6.86 -7.53
N SER A 337 -28.60 6.99 -8.43
CA SER A 337 -28.83 7.56 -9.77
C SER A 337 -29.68 6.66 -10.66
N GLU A 338 -29.62 5.34 -10.49
CA GLU A 338 -30.49 4.41 -11.19
C GLU A 338 -31.91 4.40 -10.60
N LEU A 339 -32.06 4.37 -9.27
CA LEU A 339 -33.37 4.48 -8.62
C LEU A 339 -34.10 5.76 -9.03
N LYS A 340 -33.39 6.91 -9.08
CA LYS A 340 -33.95 8.15 -9.61
C LYS A 340 -34.40 7.98 -11.07
N LYS A 341 -33.54 7.45 -11.94
CA LYS A 341 -33.87 7.23 -13.36
C LYS A 341 -35.08 6.31 -13.55
N ILE A 342 -35.27 5.29 -12.70
CA ILE A 342 -36.45 4.42 -12.73
C ILE A 342 -37.69 5.20 -12.27
N ALA A 343 -37.60 5.98 -11.18
CA ALA A 343 -38.68 6.82 -10.69
C ALA A 343 -39.14 7.82 -11.78
N ASP A 344 -38.22 8.58 -12.38
CA ASP A 344 -38.49 9.53 -13.46
C ASP A 344 -39.09 8.88 -14.73
N GLN A 345 -38.89 7.57 -14.93
CA GLN A 345 -39.45 6.80 -16.05
C GLN A 345 -40.81 6.13 -15.74
N VAL A 346 -41.22 6.06 -14.49
CA VAL A 346 -42.45 5.36 -14.05
C VAL A 346 -43.48 6.32 -13.46
N ILE A 347 -43.07 7.31 -12.65
CA ILE A 347 -43.94 8.33 -12.05
C ILE A 347 -44.82 9.08 -13.08
N PRO A 348 -44.30 9.57 -14.23
CA PRO A 348 -45.15 10.30 -15.19
C PRO A 348 -46.12 9.41 -16.00
N LYS A 349 -46.14 8.09 -15.75
CA LYS A 349 -47.09 7.16 -16.40
C LYS A 349 -48.27 6.92 -15.46
N GLN A 350 -49.44 7.44 -15.83
CA GLN A 350 -50.67 7.26 -15.06
C GLN A 350 -50.93 5.77 -14.78
N ARG A 351 -51.01 5.44 -13.49
CA ARG A 351 -51.27 4.10 -12.94
C ARG A 351 -52.14 4.26 -11.69
N ALA A 352 -53.04 3.31 -11.44
CA ALA A 352 -53.91 3.34 -10.27
C ALA A 352 -53.18 3.07 -8.93
N ALA A 353 -51.95 2.55 -8.97
CA ALA A 353 -51.12 2.30 -7.80
C ALA A 353 -49.93 3.28 -7.75
N GLN A 354 -49.62 3.78 -6.56
CA GLN A 354 -48.46 4.64 -6.30
C GLN A 354 -47.13 3.93 -6.63
N PHE A 355 -46.08 4.71 -6.93
CA PHE A 355 -44.77 4.17 -7.28
C PHE A 355 -44.04 3.58 -6.06
N ASP A 356 -44.11 2.26 -5.92
CA ASP A 356 -43.38 1.49 -4.93
C ASP A 356 -41.90 1.29 -5.35
N VAL A 357 -41.01 1.95 -4.63
CA VAL A 357 -39.55 1.95 -4.87
C VAL A 357 -38.91 0.60 -4.55
N VAL A 358 -39.46 -0.17 -3.60
CA VAL A 358 -38.87 -1.41 -3.08
C VAL A 358 -38.71 -2.44 -4.20
N LYS A 359 -39.77 -2.59 -5.01
CA LYS A 359 -39.83 -3.50 -6.17
C LYS A 359 -38.80 -3.19 -7.27
N HIS A 360 -38.12 -2.05 -7.17
CA HIS A 360 -37.10 -1.60 -8.12
C HIS A 360 -35.67 -1.52 -7.52
N MET A 361 -35.49 -1.87 -6.24
CA MET A 361 -34.16 -1.91 -5.59
C MET A 361 -33.35 -3.14 -6.02
N ARG A 362 -32.46 -2.97 -7.01
CA ARG A 362 -31.58 -4.04 -7.50
C ARG A 362 -30.39 -4.29 -6.57
N GLN A 363 -30.58 -5.22 -5.63
CA GLN A 363 -29.58 -5.59 -4.60
C GLN A 363 -28.21 -5.98 -5.19
N ASP A 364 -28.21 -6.67 -6.34
CA ASP A 364 -27.04 -7.14 -7.07
C ASP A 364 -25.98 -6.08 -7.37
N GLN A 365 -26.34 -4.80 -7.49
CA GLN A 365 -25.42 -3.78 -7.99
C GLN A 365 -24.26 -3.51 -7.03
N ILE A 366 -24.56 -3.37 -5.74
CA ILE A 366 -23.55 -3.09 -4.72
C ILE A 366 -22.76 -4.37 -4.42
N THR A 367 -23.46 -5.51 -4.27
CA THR A 367 -22.88 -6.86 -4.17
C THR A 367 -21.81 -7.11 -5.23
N ASN A 368 -22.20 -7.10 -6.51
CA ASN A 368 -21.30 -7.45 -7.60
C ASN A 368 -20.22 -6.39 -7.82
N GLY A 369 -20.49 -5.12 -7.51
CA GLY A 369 -19.47 -4.07 -7.47
C GLY A 369 -18.33 -4.39 -6.49
N MET A 370 -18.69 -4.67 -5.23
CA MET A 370 -17.73 -5.00 -4.17
C MET A 370 -16.99 -6.31 -4.43
N VAL A 371 -17.73 -7.37 -4.76
CA VAL A 371 -17.18 -8.71 -5.04
C VAL A 371 -16.25 -8.70 -6.25
N ASN A 372 -16.59 -7.99 -7.33
CA ASN A 372 -15.72 -7.95 -8.52
C ASN A 372 -14.48 -7.07 -8.30
N ALA A 373 -14.57 -5.95 -7.58
CA ALA A 373 -13.41 -5.13 -7.25
C ALA A 373 -12.38 -5.88 -6.37
N ILE A 374 -12.84 -6.59 -5.33
CA ILE A 374 -11.96 -7.36 -4.42
C ILE A 374 -11.43 -8.65 -5.08
N SER A 375 -12.23 -9.31 -5.93
CA SER A 375 -11.77 -10.54 -6.60
C SER A 375 -10.78 -10.26 -7.74
N THR A 376 -10.98 -9.21 -8.54
CA THR A 376 -10.08 -8.84 -9.64
C THR A 376 -8.89 -7.99 -9.21
N GLY A 377 -9.03 -7.19 -8.15
CA GLY A 377 -8.02 -6.21 -7.74
C GLY A 377 -8.01 -4.92 -8.56
N ASN A 378 -9.02 -4.70 -9.41
CA ASN A 378 -9.13 -3.53 -10.28
C ASN A 378 -10.19 -2.55 -9.76
N TRP A 379 -9.79 -1.30 -9.52
CA TRP A 379 -10.58 -0.26 -8.85
C TRP A 379 -10.74 0.95 -9.78
N SER A 380 -11.69 0.84 -10.73
CA SER A 380 -11.93 1.77 -11.82
C SER A 380 -13.05 2.80 -11.52
N LEU A 381 -12.80 3.66 -10.52
CA LEU A 381 -13.75 4.68 -10.06
C LEU A 381 -13.74 5.91 -10.98
N LYS A 382 -14.60 5.87 -12.01
CA LYS A 382 -14.76 6.95 -13.02
C LYS A 382 -14.97 8.33 -12.41
N ARG A 383 -15.77 8.46 -11.33
CA ARG A 383 -16.04 9.74 -10.64
C ARG A 383 -14.76 10.40 -10.11
N PHE A 384 -13.88 9.62 -9.49
CA PHE A 384 -12.62 10.11 -8.91
C PHE A 384 -11.46 10.16 -9.91
N LYS A 385 -11.70 9.76 -11.17
CA LYS A 385 -10.68 9.56 -12.22
C LYS A 385 -9.54 8.66 -11.71
N MET A 386 -9.91 7.63 -10.97
CA MET A 386 -8.99 6.64 -10.41
C MET A 386 -9.19 5.33 -11.15
N ASP A 387 -8.12 4.82 -11.76
CA ASP A 387 -8.03 3.45 -12.24
C ASP A 387 -6.78 2.84 -11.62
N ARG A 388 -6.95 1.80 -10.80
CA ARG A 388 -5.86 1.10 -10.11
C ARG A 388 -6.00 -0.39 -10.35
N GLN A 389 -4.89 -1.05 -10.63
CA GLN A 389 -4.83 -2.48 -10.88
C GLN A 389 -3.91 -3.15 -9.85
N GLY A 390 -4.18 -4.41 -9.49
CA GLY A 390 -3.36 -5.16 -8.53
C GLY A 390 -3.45 -4.67 -7.07
N VAL A 391 -4.47 -3.87 -6.73
CA VAL A 391 -4.70 -3.35 -5.36
C VAL A 391 -4.94 -4.48 -4.36
N THR A 392 -5.55 -5.58 -4.82
CA THR A 392 -5.72 -6.81 -4.03
C THR A 392 -4.86 -7.93 -4.57
N GLN A 393 -4.31 -8.76 -3.69
CA GLN A 393 -3.53 -9.94 -4.05
C GLN A 393 -4.04 -11.18 -3.30
N VAL A 394 -3.78 -12.38 -3.83
CA VAL A 394 -4.13 -13.65 -3.17
C VAL A 394 -3.16 -13.87 -2.00
N LEU A 395 -3.68 -14.21 -0.81
CA LEU A 395 -2.85 -14.41 0.37
C LEU A 395 -1.89 -15.59 0.19
N SER A 396 -0.58 -15.36 0.38
CA SER A 396 0.44 -16.40 0.26
C SER A 396 0.47 -17.29 1.51
N ARG A 397 0.02 -18.55 1.35
CA ARG A 397 0.00 -19.58 2.41
C ARG A 397 1.20 -20.53 2.38
N LEU A 398 2.34 -20.12 1.82
CA LEU A 398 3.57 -20.95 1.79
C LEU A 398 4.12 -21.25 3.20
N SER A 399 3.99 -20.28 4.11
CA SER A 399 4.36 -20.42 5.53
C SER A 399 3.55 -19.43 6.37
N TYR A 400 3.51 -19.64 7.69
CA TYR A 400 2.91 -18.69 8.64
C TYR A 400 3.48 -17.26 8.47
N ILE A 401 4.81 -17.17 8.34
CA ILE A 401 5.54 -15.92 8.09
C ILE A 401 5.17 -15.31 6.73
N SER A 402 4.97 -16.12 5.69
CA SER A 402 4.56 -15.61 4.37
C SER A 402 3.19 -14.95 4.37
N ALA A 403 2.23 -15.47 5.16
CA ALA A 403 0.90 -14.89 5.29
C ALA A 403 0.98 -13.56 6.08
N LEU A 404 1.65 -13.59 7.23
CA LEU A 404 1.95 -12.40 8.04
C LEU A 404 2.64 -11.29 7.22
N GLY A 405 3.65 -11.66 6.44
CA GLY A 405 4.44 -10.80 5.54
C GLY A 405 3.72 -10.23 4.33
N MET A 406 2.45 -10.59 4.17
CA MET A 406 1.55 -10.01 3.19
C MET A 406 0.61 -8.97 3.82
N MET A 407 0.34 -9.07 5.12
CA MET A 407 -0.55 -8.16 5.84
C MET A 407 0.08 -6.80 6.14
N THR A 408 1.38 -6.73 6.40
CA THR A 408 2.10 -5.47 6.70
C THR A 408 2.67 -4.78 5.46
N ARG A 409 2.31 -5.26 4.27
CA ARG A 409 2.89 -4.86 2.99
C ARG A 409 2.24 -3.60 2.41
N ILE A 410 3.10 -2.64 2.08
CA ILE A 410 2.80 -1.41 1.36
C ILE A 410 3.22 -1.58 -0.11
N SER A 411 2.36 -1.13 -1.02
CA SER A 411 2.69 -0.89 -2.42
C SER A 411 2.85 0.61 -2.66
N SER A 412 3.94 1.02 -3.32
CA SER A 412 4.06 2.34 -3.92
C SER A 412 3.27 2.43 -5.24
N GLN A 413 2.97 3.65 -5.69
CA GLN A 413 2.20 3.92 -6.92
C GLN A 413 3.05 3.96 -8.21
N PHE A 414 4.38 3.88 -8.11
CA PHE A 414 5.25 3.94 -9.28
C PHE A 414 5.19 2.65 -10.11
N GLU A 415 5.13 2.80 -11.44
CA GLU A 415 5.25 1.70 -12.39
C GLU A 415 6.60 0.98 -12.22
N LYS A 416 6.54 -0.33 -11.92
CA LYS A 416 7.73 -1.16 -11.65
C LYS A 416 8.73 -1.22 -12.79
N THR A 417 8.25 -1.12 -14.02
CA THR A 417 9.05 -1.09 -15.26
C THR A 417 10.01 0.11 -15.31
N ARG A 418 9.69 1.20 -14.60
CA ARG A 418 10.48 2.43 -14.65
C ARG A 418 11.66 2.38 -13.68
N LYS A 419 12.88 2.39 -14.24
CA LYS A 419 14.14 2.42 -13.50
C LYS A 419 14.47 3.84 -12.97
N VAL A 420 13.70 4.33 -12.00
CA VAL A 420 14.01 5.54 -11.23
C VAL A 420 14.59 5.12 -9.87
N SER A 421 15.74 5.67 -9.49
CA SER A 421 16.40 5.37 -8.21
C SER A 421 15.74 6.02 -7.01
N GLY A 422 15.44 7.33 -7.08
CA GLY A 422 14.91 8.16 -5.98
C GLY A 422 13.89 7.47 -5.03
N PRO A 423 12.70 7.07 -5.51
CA PRO A 423 11.67 6.47 -4.67
C PRO A 423 11.98 5.04 -4.20
N ARG A 424 12.97 4.38 -4.82
CA ARG A 424 13.44 3.04 -4.49
C ARG A 424 14.52 3.03 -3.42
N SER A 425 15.31 4.10 -3.32
CA SER A 425 16.30 4.24 -2.26
C SER A 425 15.64 4.24 -0.88
N LEU A 426 16.25 3.54 0.07
CA LEU A 426 15.91 3.69 1.48
C LEU A 426 16.23 5.12 1.92
N GLN A 427 15.28 5.77 2.61
CA GLN A 427 15.50 7.10 3.17
C GLN A 427 15.62 7.07 4.69
N PRO A 428 16.44 7.96 5.29
CA PRO A 428 16.44 8.18 6.75
C PRO A 428 15.05 8.53 7.31
N SER A 429 14.19 9.16 6.50
CA SER A 429 12.80 9.52 6.86
C SER A 429 11.90 8.33 7.19
N GLN A 430 12.33 7.10 6.91
CA GLN A 430 11.59 5.85 7.17
C GLN A 430 11.91 5.23 8.55
N TRP A 431 12.84 5.81 9.32
CA TRP A 431 13.29 5.30 10.63
C TRP A 431 12.11 5.03 11.57
N GLY A 432 12.09 3.85 12.18
CA GLY A 432 11.03 3.39 13.10
C GLY A 432 9.69 3.05 12.43
N MET A 433 9.49 3.44 11.16
CA MET A 433 8.22 3.25 10.44
C MET A 433 8.27 2.09 9.46
N LEU A 434 9.23 2.06 8.54
CA LEU A 434 9.37 0.95 7.58
C LEU A 434 10.60 0.12 7.91
N CYS A 435 10.52 -1.20 7.69
CA CYS A 435 11.69 -2.03 7.86
C CYS A 435 12.70 -1.77 6.72
N PRO A 436 13.96 -1.39 7.02
CA PRO A 436 14.95 -0.97 6.02
C PRO A 436 15.36 -2.06 5.03
N SER A 437 15.14 -3.33 5.40
CA SER A 437 15.56 -4.51 4.62
C SER A 437 14.40 -5.29 4.01
N ASP A 438 13.14 -4.98 4.32
CA ASP A 438 11.98 -5.86 4.03
C ASP A 438 11.34 -5.51 2.66
N THR A 439 12.20 -5.35 1.64
CA THR A 439 11.86 -5.11 0.22
C THR A 439 12.23 -6.32 -0.63
N PRO A 440 11.44 -6.71 -1.65
CA PRO A 440 11.79 -7.83 -2.53
C PRO A 440 12.88 -7.41 -3.52
N GLU A 441 13.68 -8.37 -3.98
CA GLU A 441 14.67 -8.13 -5.03
C GLU A 441 14.01 -8.02 -6.43
N GLY A 442 14.77 -7.55 -7.42
CA GLY A 442 14.30 -7.41 -8.80
C GLY A 442 13.44 -6.17 -9.05
N GLU A 443 12.48 -6.27 -9.99
CA GLU A 443 11.69 -5.12 -10.49
C GLU A 443 10.88 -4.38 -9.41
N ALA A 444 10.53 -5.05 -8.30
CA ALA A 444 9.78 -4.49 -7.19
C ALA A 444 10.65 -3.86 -6.09
N CYS A 445 11.98 -3.94 -6.20
CA CYS A 445 12.92 -3.42 -5.19
C CYS A 445 12.72 -1.92 -4.96
N GLY A 446 12.56 -1.55 -3.69
CA GLY A 446 12.29 -0.21 -3.22
C GLY A 446 10.86 0.29 -3.47
N LEU A 447 10.01 -0.45 -4.20
CA LEU A 447 8.61 -0.06 -4.46
C LEU A 447 7.60 -0.85 -3.63
N VAL A 448 7.96 -2.06 -3.19
CA VAL A 448 7.21 -2.85 -2.22
C VAL A 448 7.98 -2.85 -0.91
N LYS A 449 7.33 -2.40 0.17
CA LYS A 449 7.95 -2.20 1.50
C LYS A 449 7.05 -2.80 2.57
N ASN A 450 7.61 -3.16 3.73
CA ASN A 450 6.83 -3.60 4.89
C ASN A 450 7.01 -2.63 6.07
N LEU A 451 5.97 -2.55 6.91
CA LEU A 451 5.96 -1.78 8.15
C LEU A 451 6.79 -2.45 9.26
N ALA A 452 7.32 -1.65 10.18
CA ALA A 452 8.00 -2.11 11.39
C ALA A 452 7.02 -2.47 12.53
N LEU A 453 7.45 -3.35 13.44
CA LEU A 453 6.62 -3.97 14.50
C LEU A 453 5.89 -3.02 15.45
N MET A 454 6.34 -1.77 15.59
CA MET A 454 5.76 -0.77 16.51
C MET A 454 5.03 0.38 15.80
N THR A 455 4.77 0.25 14.49
CA THR A 455 3.98 1.25 13.76
C THR A 455 2.52 1.27 14.20
N HIS A 456 1.96 2.48 14.22
CA HIS A 456 0.53 2.71 14.31
C HIS A 456 0.14 3.71 13.20
N ILE A 457 -0.87 3.36 12.40
CA ILE A 457 -1.40 4.25 11.36
C ILE A 457 -2.68 4.88 11.90
N THR A 458 -2.70 6.21 11.99
CA THR A 458 -3.85 6.96 12.48
C THR A 458 -5.01 6.93 11.47
N THR A 459 -6.22 6.70 11.96
CA THR A 459 -7.46 6.99 11.23
C THR A 459 -7.80 8.47 11.28
N ASP A 460 -8.73 8.92 10.44
CA ASP A 460 -9.20 10.30 10.41
C ASP A 460 -9.87 10.69 11.74
N MET A 461 -9.45 11.82 12.31
CA MET A 461 -10.01 12.41 13.54
C MET A 461 -10.90 13.62 13.20
N GLU A 462 -11.61 14.17 14.19
CA GLU A 462 -12.43 15.37 13.98
C GLU A 462 -11.63 16.64 14.29
N ASP A 463 -11.56 17.57 13.33
CA ASP A 463 -10.75 18.80 13.42
C ASP A 463 -11.33 19.85 14.39
N GLY A 464 -12.65 19.83 14.64
CA GLY A 464 -13.36 20.85 15.42
C GLY A 464 -12.80 21.12 16.82
N PRO A 465 -12.56 20.09 17.66
CA PRO A 465 -11.91 20.25 18.96
C PRO A 465 -10.50 20.86 18.88
N ILE A 466 -9.74 20.55 17.82
CA ILE A 466 -8.38 21.06 17.61
C ILE A 466 -8.43 22.56 17.25
N ILE A 467 -9.37 22.96 16.38
CA ILE A 467 -9.61 24.36 16.03
C ILE A 467 -9.99 25.17 17.29
N LYS A 468 -10.88 24.64 18.14
CA LYS A 468 -11.29 25.31 19.38
C LYS A 468 -10.15 25.36 20.42
N LEU A 469 -9.28 24.35 20.48
CA LEU A 469 -8.09 24.39 21.31
C LEU A 469 -7.09 25.45 20.80
N ALA A 470 -6.88 25.52 19.49
CA ALA A 470 -6.01 26.52 18.87
C ALA A 470 -6.48 27.96 19.20
N SER A 471 -7.76 28.29 19.03
CA SER A 471 -8.28 29.62 19.39
C SER A 471 -8.11 29.94 20.88
N ASN A 472 -8.22 28.93 21.75
CA ASN A 472 -8.00 29.10 23.20
C ASN A 472 -6.52 29.26 23.58
N LEU A 473 -5.59 28.86 22.70
CA LEU A 473 -4.14 29.03 22.85
C LEU A 473 -3.63 30.34 22.22
N GLY A 474 -4.52 31.23 21.77
CA GLY A 474 -4.16 32.52 21.17
C GLY A 474 -3.94 32.49 19.66
N VAL A 475 -4.41 31.47 18.94
CA VAL A 475 -4.41 31.45 17.46
C VAL A 475 -5.51 32.39 16.95
N GLU A 476 -5.12 33.46 16.28
CA GLU A 476 -5.97 34.53 15.76
C GLU A 476 -6.56 34.21 14.37
N ASP A 477 -7.60 34.95 13.95
CA ASP A 477 -8.23 34.76 12.63
C ASP A 477 -7.58 35.60 11.53
N VAL A 478 -7.44 34.99 10.35
CA VAL A 478 -6.80 35.56 9.15
C VAL A 478 -7.40 36.88 8.68
N ASN A 479 -8.67 37.14 9.01
CA ASN A 479 -9.41 38.30 8.54
C ASN A 479 -9.08 39.57 9.34
N LEU A 480 -8.38 39.47 10.47
CA LEU A 480 -7.98 40.60 11.32
C LEU A 480 -6.63 41.21 10.91
N LEU A 481 -5.76 40.43 10.25
CA LEU A 481 -4.36 40.77 10.00
C LEU A 481 -4.11 41.36 8.59
N CYS A 482 -3.13 42.25 8.52
CA CYS A 482 -2.60 42.83 7.30
C CYS A 482 -1.68 41.84 6.56
N GLY A 483 -1.41 42.10 5.27
CA GLY A 483 -0.48 41.28 4.50
C GLY A 483 0.96 41.35 5.02
N GLU A 484 1.35 42.49 5.59
CA GLU A 484 2.73 42.78 6.00
C GLU A 484 3.22 41.94 7.18
N GLU A 485 2.34 41.64 8.14
CA GLU A 485 2.66 40.89 9.36
C GLU A 485 3.13 39.46 9.07
N LEU A 486 2.77 38.92 7.90
CA LEU A 486 3.24 37.63 7.36
C LEU A 486 4.75 37.62 7.02
N SER A 487 5.39 38.80 7.00
CA SER A 487 6.83 38.97 6.77
C SER A 487 7.63 39.14 8.07
N TYR A 488 6.98 39.33 9.23
CA TYR A 488 7.67 39.58 10.48
C TYR A 488 8.25 38.27 11.08
N PRO A 489 9.50 38.26 11.56
CA PRO A 489 10.18 37.02 12.00
C PRO A 489 9.57 36.39 13.28
N ASN A 490 8.73 37.14 13.99
CA ASN A 490 8.08 36.69 15.23
C ASN A 490 6.71 36.01 14.97
N VAL A 491 6.24 36.00 13.71
CA VAL A 491 4.91 35.52 13.31
C VAL A 491 5.04 34.17 12.60
N PHE A 492 4.35 33.14 13.12
CA PHE A 492 4.41 31.78 12.59
C PHE A 492 3.05 31.33 12.04
N LEU A 493 3.08 30.66 10.88
CA LEU A 493 1.90 30.15 10.18
C LEU A 493 1.51 28.77 10.71
N VAL A 494 0.35 28.65 11.36
CA VAL A 494 -0.17 27.35 11.86
C VAL A 494 -1.01 26.66 10.79
N PHE A 495 -0.70 25.41 10.49
CA PHE A 495 -1.42 24.62 9.47
C PHE A 495 -2.12 23.41 10.10
N LEU A 496 -3.46 23.37 10.00
CA LEU A 496 -4.26 22.20 10.34
C LEU A 496 -4.69 21.50 9.05
N ASN A 497 -4.17 20.29 8.80
CA ASN A 497 -4.49 19.47 7.62
C ASN A 497 -4.33 20.17 6.24
N GLY A 498 -3.53 21.24 6.19
CA GLY A 498 -3.32 22.07 4.99
C GLY A 498 -4.19 23.32 4.91
N ILE A 499 -5.17 23.47 5.81
CA ILE A 499 -5.88 24.74 6.03
C ILE A 499 -5.02 25.60 6.97
N LEU A 500 -4.97 26.91 6.74
CA LEU A 500 -4.18 27.85 7.55
C LEU A 500 -5.06 28.50 8.62
N LEU A 501 -4.57 28.47 9.87
CA LEU A 501 -5.08 29.16 11.06
C LEU A 501 -3.92 30.06 11.56
N TYR A 502 -4.14 31.32 11.93
CA TYR A 502 -3.02 32.29 12.02
C TYR A 502 -2.54 32.46 13.47
N GLY A 503 -1.22 32.51 13.67
CA GLY A 503 -0.61 32.20 14.97
C GLY A 503 -0.25 33.40 15.84
N PHE A 504 0.20 33.10 17.07
CA PHE A 504 0.82 34.03 18.01
C PHE A 504 2.21 33.52 18.45
N SER A 505 2.96 34.35 19.17
CA SER A 505 4.38 34.17 19.52
C SER A 505 4.62 33.25 20.75
N PRO A 506 5.87 33.12 21.22
CA PRO A 506 6.88 32.16 20.76
C PRO A 506 6.84 30.81 21.52
N PHE A 507 5.77 30.53 22.27
CA PHE A 507 5.76 29.55 23.38
C PHE A 507 5.87 28.06 22.99
N PHE A 508 5.96 27.73 21.70
CA PHE A 508 5.96 26.34 21.21
C PHE A 508 7.34 25.70 21.03
N HIS A 509 8.42 26.37 21.42
CA HIS A 509 9.79 25.92 21.16
C HIS A 509 10.46 25.12 22.30
N GLU A 510 9.70 24.27 23.00
CA GLU A 510 10.29 23.24 23.88
C GLU A 510 10.84 22.07 23.04
N GLU A 511 12.14 21.79 23.18
CA GLU A 511 12.76 20.62 22.53
C GLU A 511 12.36 19.32 23.25
N PHE A 512 11.28 18.70 22.78
CA PHE A 512 10.86 17.37 23.25
C PHE A 512 11.85 16.28 22.83
N VAL A 513 12.90 16.08 23.64
CA VAL A 513 13.85 14.98 23.51
C VAL A 513 13.17 13.63 23.77
N LEU A 514 12.67 13.03 22.70
CA LEU A 514 12.02 11.73 22.72
C LEU A 514 13.07 10.62 22.94
N LEU A 515 13.20 10.14 24.18
CA LEU A 515 14.05 8.99 24.53
C LEU A 515 13.57 7.73 23.80
N ASP A 516 14.41 7.23 22.89
CA ASP A 516 14.09 6.12 21.99
C ASP A 516 13.96 4.79 22.78
N LYS A 517 12.73 4.31 22.96
CA LYS A 517 12.36 3.32 24.01
C LYS A 517 12.86 1.88 23.81
N ILE A 518 13.63 1.60 22.74
CA ILE A 518 14.65 0.54 22.55
C ILE A 518 15.02 0.54 21.05
N PRO A 519 16.31 0.71 20.67
CA PRO A 519 16.70 0.78 19.25
C PRO A 519 16.49 -0.54 18.48
N GLN A 520 16.40 -1.68 19.16
CA GLN A 520 16.11 -2.98 18.53
C GLN A 520 14.71 -3.10 17.89
N PHE A 521 13.80 -2.13 18.10
CA PHE A 521 12.46 -2.13 17.49
C PHE A 521 12.28 -1.21 16.28
N VAL A 522 13.25 -0.33 16.01
CA VAL A 522 13.41 0.32 14.68
C VAL A 522 13.62 -0.75 13.60
N VAL A 523 14.27 -1.83 14.02
CA VAL A 523 14.59 -3.01 13.24
C VAL A 523 13.35 -3.92 13.16
N TRP A 524 12.88 -4.13 11.92
CA TRP A 524 12.25 -5.35 11.40
C TRP A 524 10.74 -5.62 11.39
N PHE A 525 10.41 -6.58 10.51
CA PHE A 525 9.34 -7.59 10.64
C PHE A 525 9.77 -8.97 10.10
N ILE A 526 10.16 -9.09 8.80
CA ILE A 526 10.61 -10.37 8.17
C ILE A 526 12.05 -10.33 7.62
N CYS A 527 12.78 -9.26 7.93
CA CYS A 527 14.25 -9.36 8.29
C CYS A 527 15.40 -10.14 10.98
N THR A 528 14.85 -9.97 12.25
CA THR A 528 15.11 -10.66 13.52
C THR A 528 14.77 -12.16 13.50
N LEU A 529 14.43 -12.73 12.34
CA LEU A 529 14.62 -14.17 12.09
C LEU A 529 16.10 -14.48 11.80
N ILE A 530 16.85 -13.53 11.25
CA ILE A 530 18.31 -13.57 11.17
C ILE A 530 18.87 -13.24 12.55
N ILE A 531 19.68 -14.18 13.03
CA ILE A 531 20.41 -14.11 14.28
C ILE A 531 21.64 -13.20 14.07
N PHE A 532 21.93 -12.31 15.03
CA PHE A 532 23.02 -11.33 14.95
C PHE A 532 23.01 -10.36 13.74
N LEU A 533 21.83 -9.89 13.32
CA LEU A 533 21.66 -8.92 12.21
C LEU A 533 22.72 -7.80 12.12
N ALA A 534 23.09 -7.18 13.26
CA ALA A 534 24.07 -6.09 13.32
C ALA A 534 25.53 -6.49 12.97
N LYS A 535 25.77 -7.74 12.58
CA LYS A 535 27.06 -8.28 12.13
C LYS A 535 27.05 -8.78 10.67
N ILE A 536 25.94 -8.65 9.95
CA ILE A 536 25.71 -9.23 8.62
C ILE A 536 25.50 -8.08 7.61
N PHE A 537 25.93 -8.24 6.36
CA PHE A 537 25.75 -7.17 5.37
C PHE A 537 24.28 -7.04 4.96
N LEU A 538 23.90 -5.82 4.53
CA LEU A 538 22.52 -5.52 4.16
C LEU A 538 22.06 -6.30 2.91
N GLY A 539 22.99 -6.72 2.04
CA GLY A 539 22.72 -7.57 0.87
C GLY A 539 22.25 -8.97 1.27
N ASP A 540 23.06 -9.69 2.05
CA ASP A 540 22.72 -11.03 2.56
C ASP A 540 21.40 -11.01 3.35
N THR A 541 21.20 -9.94 4.12
CA THR A 541 19.96 -9.67 4.87
C THR A 541 18.71 -9.61 3.97
N LEU A 542 18.82 -9.10 2.74
CA LEU A 542 17.74 -9.08 1.73
C LEU A 542 17.51 -10.49 1.16
N MET A 543 18.57 -11.22 0.85
CA MET A 543 18.51 -12.59 0.30
C MET A 543 17.86 -13.57 1.28
N PHE A 544 18.35 -13.65 2.53
CA PHE A 544 17.79 -14.53 3.56
C PHE A 544 16.28 -14.33 3.74
N ARG A 545 15.80 -13.09 3.69
CA ARG A 545 14.38 -12.77 3.77
C ARG A 545 13.59 -13.37 2.61
N LEU A 546 14.11 -13.34 1.38
CA LEU A 546 13.45 -13.95 0.23
C LEU A 546 13.19 -15.45 0.45
N PHE A 547 14.18 -16.18 1.00
CA PHE A 547 14.04 -17.59 1.35
C PHE A 547 13.09 -17.83 2.53
N PHE A 548 13.06 -16.99 3.57
CA PHE A 548 12.10 -17.12 4.69
C PHE A 548 10.62 -17.02 4.28
N PHE A 549 10.30 -16.32 3.18
CA PHE A 549 8.95 -16.34 2.59
C PHE A 549 8.59 -17.66 1.87
N LEU A 550 9.59 -18.44 1.45
CA LEU A 550 9.45 -19.66 0.66
C LEU A 550 9.66 -20.95 1.49
N HIS A 551 10.27 -20.85 2.67
CA HIS A 551 10.57 -21.99 3.54
C HIS A 551 9.31 -22.79 3.92
N THR A 552 9.34 -24.09 3.65
CA THR A 552 8.28 -25.05 4.01
C THR A 552 8.24 -25.27 5.52
N GLY A 553 7.04 -25.47 6.08
CA GLY A 553 6.86 -25.47 7.52
C GLY A 553 5.47 -25.90 7.97
N THR A 554 4.95 -25.19 8.97
CA THR A 554 3.54 -25.28 9.38
C THR A 554 2.83 -23.96 9.08
N ILE A 555 1.57 -24.05 8.65
CA ILE A 555 0.76 -22.90 8.23
C ILE A 555 -0.20 -22.49 9.36
N GLY A 556 -0.79 -23.47 10.04
CA GLY A 556 -1.75 -23.27 11.12
C GLY A 556 -2.36 -24.59 11.60
N TYR A 557 -3.11 -24.57 12.70
CA TYR A 557 -3.65 -25.79 13.30
C TYR A 557 -4.72 -26.48 12.41
N ASN A 558 -5.44 -25.72 11.58
CA ASN A 558 -6.45 -26.23 10.65
C ASN A 558 -5.89 -26.72 9.30
N GLN A 559 -4.57 -26.80 9.13
CA GLN A 559 -3.91 -27.21 7.87
C GLN A 559 -4.22 -28.64 7.38
N ARG A 560 -4.92 -29.48 8.18
CA ARG A 560 -5.43 -30.80 7.74
C ARG A 560 -6.89 -30.77 7.27
N ASN A 561 -7.68 -29.80 7.72
CA ASN A 561 -9.11 -29.69 7.38
C ASN A 561 -9.30 -28.77 6.15
N ARG A 562 -8.28 -27.96 5.85
CA ARG A 562 -8.26 -26.95 4.78
C ARG A 562 -7.75 -27.52 3.45
N ILE A 563 -8.33 -27.04 2.34
CA ILE A 563 -8.00 -27.50 0.97
C ILE A 563 -7.56 -26.31 0.08
N ASP A 564 -6.28 -25.94 0.13
CA ASP A 564 -5.68 -24.93 -0.76
C ASP A 564 -5.25 -25.50 -2.12
N THR A 565 -5.12 -24.63 -3.14
CA THR A 565 -4.62 -24.99 -4.48
C THR A 565 -3.27 -25.72 -4.46
N LEU A 566 -2.36 -25.26 -3.61
CA LEU A 566 -1.01 -25.78 -3.42
C LEU A 566 -0.58 -25.49 -1.97
N MET A 567 -0.15 -26.51 -1.24
CA MET A 567 0.30 -26.39 0.16
C MET A 567 1.55 -27.23 0.38
N TYR A 568 2.57 -26.62 0.99
CA TYR A 568 3.83 -27.26 1.34
C TYR A 568 3.95 -27.39 2.87
N LEU A 569 3.93 -28.61 3.39
CA LEU A 569 4.10 -28.89 4.81
C LEU A 569 5.42 -29.62 5.06
N LEU A 570 6.08 -29.29 6.17
CA LEU A 570 7.24 -30.03 6.67
C LEU A 570 6.76 -31.12 7.65
N ALA A 571 7.22 -32.36 7.50
CA ALA A 571 6.73 -33.48 8.31
C ALA A 571 7.17 -33.40 9.79
N TYR A 572 8.40 -32.93 10.04
CA TYR A 572 8.99 -32.81 11.38
C TYR A 572 9.59 -31.40 11.58
N PRO A 573 8.77 -30.35 11.74
CA PRO A 573 9.24 -29.00 11.98
C PRO A 573 9.85 -28.87 13.38
N GLN A 574 10.87 -28.04 13.55
CA GLN A 574 11.53 -27.83 14.85
C GLN A 574 11.59 -26.34 15.22
N LYS A 575 11.49 -26.03 16.52
CA LYS A 575 11.74 -24.67 17.01
C LYS A 575 13.22 -24.29 16.77
N PRO A 576 13.54 -23.04 16.38
CA PRO A 576 14.92 -22.60 16.21
C PRO A 576 15.65 -22.57 17.56
N MET A 577 16.86 -23.13 17.64
CA MET A 577 17.65 -23.15 18.88
C MET A 577 18.02 -21.75 19.39
N VAL A 578 18.38 -20.84 18.48
CA VAL A 578 18.64 -19.43 18.80
C VAL A 578 17.45 -18.60 18.34
N LYS A 579 16.83 -17.87 19.27
CA LYS A 579 15.63 -17.06 19.03
C LYS A 579 15.83 -15.61 19.44
N THR A 580 15.11 -14.71 18.78
CA THR A 580 15.01 -13.29 19.15
C THR A 580 13.70 -13.01 19.88
N LYS A 581 13.65 -11.90 20.63
CA LYS A 581 12.43 -11.46 21.33
C LYS A 581 11.25 -11.21 20.38
N THR A 582 11.51 -10.92 19.10
CA THR A 582 10.47 -10.77 18.07
C THR A 582 9.80 -12.09 17.73
N ILE A 583 10.56 -13.19 17.61
CA ILE A 583 10.03 -14.54 17.35
C ILE A 583 9.02 -14.96 18.42
N GLU A 584 9.29 -14.58 19.67
CA GLU A 584 8.42 -14.82 20.83
C GLU A 584 7.16 -13.93 20.83
N LEU A 585 7.24 -12.71 20.30
CA LEU A 585 6.08 -11.81 20.18
C LEU A 585 5.11 -12.25 19.07
N ILE A 586 5.63 -12.76 17.96
CA ILE A 586 4.82 -13.21 16.82
C ILE A 586 4.36 -14.68 16.92
N ASP A 587 4.61 -15.36 18.05
CA ASP A 587 4.23 -16.77 18.28
C ASP A 587 4.80 -17.78 17.25
N PHE A 588 5.81 -17.42 16.44
CA PHE A 588 6.40 -18.30 15.41
C PHE A 588 7.02 -19.58 16.00
N GLU A 589 7.40 -19.56 17.29
CA GLU A 589 7.83 -20.77 17.98
C GLU A 589 6.71 -21.83 18.16
N LYS A 590 5.44 -21.50 17.91
CA LYS A 590 4.31 -22.44 17.87
C LYS A 590 4.03 -23.01 16.47
N LEU A 591 4.47 -22.32 15.42
CA LEU A 591 4.30 -22.70 14.01
C LEU A 591 5.64 -22.55 13.23
N PRO A 592 6.70 -23.27 13.63
CA PRO A 592 8.01 -23.11 13.00
C PRO A 592 8.04 -23.65 11.55
N ALA A 593 8.98 -23.10 10.78
CA ALA A 593 9.34 -23.53 9.44
C ALA A 593 10.86 -23.80 9.39
N GLY A 594 11.25 -25.07 9.19
CA GLY A 594 12.64 -25.52 9.22
C GLY A 594 12.94 -26.64 10.24
N GLN A 595 14.20 -27.08 10.24
CA GLN A 595 14.77 -28.07 11.15
C GLN A 595 16.16 -27.60 11.60
N ASN A 596 16.58 -27.93 12.82
CA ASN A 596 17.96 -27.66 13.25
C ASN A 596 18.87 -28.74 12.68
N ALA A 597 19.88 -28.34 11.91
CA ALA A 597 20.89 -29.23 11.34
C ALA A 597 22.17 -29.20 12.18
N THR A 598 22.82 -30.35 12.33
CA THR A 598 24.21 -30.40 12.80
C THR A 598 25.13 -30.11 11.62
N VAL A 599 25.66 -28.89 11.55
CA VAL A 599 26.48 -28.41 10.44
C VAL A 599 27.97 -28.49 10.81
N ALA A 600 28.78 -29.12 9.97
CA ALA A 600 30.24 -29.07 10.05
C ALA A 600 30.76 -28.15 8.95
N VAL A 601 31.42 -27.05 9.32
CA VAL A 601 32.03 -26.11 8.36
C VAL A 601 33.42 -26.61 8.00
N MET A 602 33.50 -27.36 6.90
CA MET A 602 34.75 -27.89 6.34
C MET A 602 34.60 -28.07 4.82
N SER A 603 35.71 -28.00 4.09
CA SER A 603 35.72 -28.39 2.67
C SER A 603 35.70 -29.91 2.55
N TYR A 604 34.75 -30.48 1.80
CA TYR A 604 34.55 -31.92 1.69
C TYR A 604 34.07 -32.36 0.30
N SER A 605 34.72 -33.39 -0.24
CA SER A 605 34.47 -34.04 -1.55
C SER A 605 34.60 -33.20 -2.81
N GLY A 606 34.68 -31.86 -2.76
CA GLY A 606 34.82 -31.00 -3.94
C GLY A 606 33.51 -30.74 -4.69
N TYR A 607 32.39 -31.27 -4.18
CA TYR A 607 31.02 -30.96 -4.62
C TYR A 607 30.40 -29.82 -3.79
N ASP A 608 31.24 -29.13 -3.01
CA ASP A 608 30.98 -28.02 -2.10
C ASP A 608 31.51 -26.66 -2.65
N ILE A 609 31.63 -26.60 -3.99
CA ILE A 609 32.01 -25.40 -4.75
C ILE A 609 30.74 -24.62 -5.12
N GLU A 610 30.79 -23.29 -5.08
CA GLU A 610 29.72 -22.37 -5.50
C GLU A 610 28.37 -22.66 -4.81
N ASP A 611 28.31 -22.37 -3.50
CA ASP A 611 27.15 -22.47 -2.60
C ASP A 611 26.50 -23.87 -2.47
N ALA A 612 27.08 -24.89 -3.10
CA ALA A 612 26.64 -26.28 -2.98
C ALA A 612 26.91 -26.86 -1.57
N LEU A 613 25.97 -27.67 -1.08
CA LEU A 613 26.01 -28.26 0.25
C LEU A 613 25.85 -29.79 0.23
N VAL A 614 26.74 -30.49 0.93
CA VAL A 614 26.77 -31.97 0.98
C VAL A 614 25.89 -32.48 2.13
N LEU A 615 24.88 -33.29 1.82
CA LEU A 615 23.93 -33.83 2.79
C LEU A 615 24.20 -35.29 3.15
N ASN A 616 24.10 -35.62 4.44
CA ASN A 616 24.20 -36.99 4.92
C ASN A 616 22.95 -37.80 4.56
N LYS A 617 23.10 -38.78 3.64
CA LYS A 617 22.04 -39.70 3.22
C LYS A 617 21.30 -40.33 4.42
N ALA A 618 22.02 -40.81 5.42
CA ALA A 618 21.42 -41.48 6.58
C ALA A 618 20.59 -40.54 7.48
N SER A 619 20.68 -39.21 7.30
CA SER A 619 19.76 -38.24 7.90
C SER A 619 18.49 -38.07 7.08
N LEU A 620 18.58 -38.07 5.75
CA LEU A 620 17.44 -38.00 4.82
C LEU A 620 16.55 -39.25 4.94
N ASP A 621 17.16 -40.43 5.03
CA ASP A 621 16.47 -41.71 5.23
C ASP A 621 15.62 -41.69 6.52
N ARG A 622 16.18 -41.12 7.60
CA ARG A 622 15.49 -40.92 8.90
C ARG A 622 14.42 -39.81 8.87
N GLY A 623 14.38 -38.95 7.86
CA GLY A 623 13.34 -37.92 7.67
C GLY A 623 13.79 -36.47 7.80
N PHE A 624 15.10 -36.18 7.79
CA PHE A 624 15.58 -34.82 7.60
C PHE A 624 15.07 -34.24 6.27
N GLY A 625 14.60 -32.99 6.27
CA GLY A 625 14.05 -32.30 5.09
C GLY A 625 12.74 -32.86 4.51
N ARG A 626 12.09 -33.86 5.14
CA ARG A 626 10.94 -34.56 4.55
C ARG A 626 9.70 -33.66 4.44
N CYS A 627 9.39 -33.23 3.23
CA CYS A 627 8.24 -32.38 2.91
C CYS A 627 7.05 -33.17 2.35
N LEU A 628 5.84 -32.63 2.54
CA LEU A 628 4.58 -33.08 1.97
C LEU A 628 4.05 -31.99 1.04
N VAL A 629 3.63 -32.36 -0.17
CA VAL A 629 3.11 -31.42 -1.19
C VAL A 629 1.67 -31.78 -1.51
N TYR A 630 0.75 -30.93 -1.09
CA TYR A 630 -0.67 -31.06 -1.37
C TYR A 630 -1.04 -30.21 -2.57
N LYS A 631 -1.87 -30.75 -3.47
CA LYS A 631 -2.45 -30.06 -4.64
C LYS A 631 -3.95 -30.34 -4.69
N ASN A 632 -4.75 -29.32 -4.99
CA ASN A 632 -6.20 -29.46 -5.15
C ASN A 632 -6.57 -29.63 -6.63
N ALA A 633 -7.42 -30.63 -6.92
CA ALA A 633 -8.12 -30.77 -8.19
C ALA A 633 -9.63 -30.69 -7.93
N LYS A 634 -10.32 -29.73 -8.56
CA LYS A 634 -11.75 -29.48 -8.35
C LYS A 634 -12.55 -29.68 -9.64
N CYS A 635 -13.68 -30.36 -9.53
CA CYS A 635 -14.67 -30.49 -10.60
C CYS A 635 -15.97 -29.80 -10.18
N THR A 636 -16.63 -29.09 -11.10
CA THR A 636 -17.92 -28.43 -10.84
C THR A 636 -18.99 -29.07 -11.72
N LEU A 637 -19.75 -30.01 -11.17
CA LEU A 637 -20.90 -30.61 -11.84
C LEU A 637 -22.04 -29.60 -11.91
N LYS A 638 -22.58 -29.36 -13.10
CA LYS A 638 -23.72 -28.46 -13.32
C LYS A 638 -25.00 -29.26 -13.49
N ARG A 639 -26.11 -28.66 -13.04
CA ARG A 639 -27.46 -29.04 -13.44
C ARG A 639 -27.97 -27.98 -14.42
N TYR A 640 -28.43 -28.43 -15.58
CA TYR A 640 -28.88 -27.59 -16.68
C TYR A 640 -30.41 -27.42 -16.64
N THR A 641 -30.94 -26.41 -17.34
CA THR A 641 -32.38 -26.04 -17.30
C THR A 641 -33.30 -27.09 -17.92
N ASN A 642 -32.77 -27.91 -18.84
CA ASN A 642 -33.39 -29.12 -19.39
C ASN A 642 -33.35 -30.33 -18.41
N GLN A 643 -33.06 -30.11 -17.13
CA GLN A 643 -32.90 -31.10 -16.06
C GLN A 643 -31.70 -32.07 -16.18
N THR A 644 -30.91 -32.05 -17.27
CA THR A 644 -29.70 -32.88 -17.34
C THR A 644 -28.66 -32.44 -16.33
N PHE A 645 -27.78 -33.34 -15.91
CA PHE A 645 -26.72 -33.07 -14.93
C PHE A 645 -25.41 -33.70 -15.38
N ASP A 646 -24.30 -33.02 -15.13
CA ASP A 646 -22.97 -33.60 -15.31
C ASP A 646 -22.76 -34.71 -14.26
N LYS A 647 -22.16 -35.84 -14.64
CA LYS A 647 -21.80 -36.93 -13.73
C LYS A 647 -20.36 -37.36 -13.98
N VAL A 648 -19.58 -37.57 -12.90
CA VAL A 648 -18.27 -38.23 -12.98
C VAL A 648 -18.48 -39.71 -13.33
N MET A 649 -17.65 -40.25 -14.21
CA MET A 649 -17.69 -41.63 -14.68
C MET A 649 -16.34 -42.30 -14.41
N GLY A 650 -16.37 -43.58 -14.05
CA GLY A 650 -15.18 -44.42 -13.88
C GLY A 650 -14.39 -44.63 -15.18
N PRO A 651 -13.26 -45.37 -15.13
CA PRO A 651 -12.35 -45.55 -16.25
C PRO A 651 -13.04 -46.11 -17.49
N MET A 652 -12.95 -45.37 -18.61
CA MET A 652 -13.43 -45.86 -19.90
C MET A 652 -12.62 -47.09 -20.33
N LEU A 653 -13.32 -48.19 -20.57
CA LEU A 653 -12.75 -49.46 -21.03
C LEU A 653 -12.56 -49.45 -22.55
N ASP A 654 -11.49 -50.08 -23.03
CA ASP A 654 -11.31 -50.39 -24.44
C ASP A 654 -12.29 -51.48 -24.90
N ALA A 655 -12.88 -51.30 -26.08
CA ALA A 655 -13.91 -52.16 -26.62
C ALA A 655 -13.41 -53.56 -27.02
N ALA A 656 -12.13 -53.68 -27.41
CA ALA A 656 -11.54 -54.96 -27.81
C ALA A 656 -11.03 -55.77 -26.60
N THR A 657 -10.35 -55.12 -25.65
CA THR A 657 -9.67 -55.80 -24.53
C THR A 657 -10.44 -55.80 -23.22
N ARG A 658 -11.50 -55.00 -23.08
CA ARG A 658 -12.27 -54.75 -21.83
C ARG A 658 -11.43 -54.27 -20.64
N LYS A 659 -10.17 -53.84 -20.87
CA LYS A 659 -9.31 -53.22 -19.87
C LYS A 659 -9.50 -51.71 -19.86
N PRO A 660 -9.22 -51.00 -18.75
CA PRO A 660 -9.17 -49.54 -18.77
C PRO A 660 -8.15 -49.06 -19.81
N ILE A 661 -8.49 -48.01 -20.54
CA ILE A 661 -7.55 -47.33 -21.44
C ILE A 661 -6.38 -46.80 -20.60
N TRP A 662 -5.14 -46.90 -21.07
CA TRP A 662 -3.91 -46.51 -20.35
C TRP A 662 -3.92 -45.09 -19.70
N ARG A 663 -4.73 -44.16 -20.23
CA ARG A 663 -4.92 -42.81 -19.65
C ARG A 663 -5.83 -42.78 -18.42
N HIS A 664 -6.63 -43.82 -18.23
CA HIS A 664 -7.61 -43.98 -17.16
C HIS A 664 -7.22 -45.11 -16.20
N GLU A 665 -6.10 -45.80 -16.40
CA GLU A 665 -5.58 -46.88 -15.54
C GLU A 665 -5.32 -46.43 -14.08
N ILE A 666 -5.19 -45.12 -13.86
CA ILE A 666 -5.00 -44.49 -12.54
C ILE A 666 -6.35 -44.23 -11.83
N LEU A 667 -7.49 -44.35 -12.53
CA LEU A 667 -8.83 -44.04 -12.02
C LEU A 667 -9.51 -45.27 -11.43
N ASP A 668 -10.13 -45.09 -10.26
CA ASP A 668 -10.99 -46.06 -9.59
C ASP A 668 -12.42 -46.02 -10.17
N ALA A 669 -13.30 -46.91 -9.72
CA ALA A 669 -14.65 -47.10 -10.25
C ALA A 669 -15.56 -45.86 -10.17
N ASP A 670 -15.26 -44.90 -9.29
CA ASP A 670 -15.95 -43.61 -9.15
C ASP A 670 -15.43 -42.50 -10.08
N GLY A 671 -14.30 -42.73 -10.77
CA GLY A 671 -13.62 -41.77 -11.63
C GLY A 671 -12.62 -40.86 -10.90
N ILE A 672 -12.29 -41.14 -9.64
CA ILE A 672 -11.25 -40.47 -8.85
C ILE A 672 -9.98 -41.34 -8.86
N CYS A 673 -8.80 -40.76 -8.67
CA CYS A 673 -7.57 -41.56 -8.58
C CYS A 673 -7.46 -42.31 -7.25
N SER A 674 -7.11 -43.61 -7.31
CA SER A 674 -7.08 -44.45 -6.11
C SER A 674 -5.93 -44.08 -5.15
N PRO A 675 -6.13 -44.18 -3.81
CA PRO A 675 -5.12 -43.77 -2.83
C PRO A 675 -3.83 -44.60 -2.93
N GLY A 676 -2.72 -43.95 -3.28
CA GLY A 676 -1.38 -44.56 -3.33
C GLY A 676 -0.83 -44.80 -4.73
N MET A 677 -1.63 -44.65 -5.79
CA MET A 677 -1.10 -44.71 -7.16
C MET A 677 -0.20 -43.50 -7.47
N SER A 678 1.01 -43.76 -7.97
CA SER A 678 1.98 -42.72 -8.33
C SER A 678 1.61 -42.05 -9.65
N ASN A 679 1.31 -40.75 -9.59
CA ASN A 679 0.96 -39.90 -10.73
C ASN A 679 2.15 -39.64 -11.70
N CYS A 680 2.64 -40.68 -12.37
CA CYS A 680 3.65 -40.61 -13.44
C CYS A 680 3.07 -40.10 -14.78
N MET A 681 2.22 -39.07 -14.74
CA MET A 681 1.72 -38.39 -15.95
C MET A 681 1.53 -36.88 -15.78
N PHE A 682 2.42 -36.22 -15.03
CA PHE A 682 2.87 -34.89 -15.44
C PHE A 682 4.07 -35.06 -16.39
N SER A 683 4.13 -34.26 -17.45
CA SER A 683 5.12 -34.45 -18.51
C SER A 683 6.56 -34.28 -18.00
N CYS A 684 7.50 -34.95 -18.68
CA CYS A 684 8.94 -34.91 -18.39
C CYS A 684 9.57 -33.56 -18.80
N GLY A 685 9.11 -32.48 -18.17
CA GLY A 685 9.48 -31.10 -18.48
C GLY A 685 9.42 -30.12 -17.31
N GLN A 686 8.78 -30.47 -16.18
CA GLN A 686 8.75 -29.61 -14.98
C GLN A 686 9.59 -30.11 -13.80
N MET A 687 9.97 -31.39 -13.75
CA MET A 687 10.93 -31.86 -12.71
C MET A 687 12.37 -31.41 -13.01
N LEU A 688 12.73 -31.24 -14.30
CA LEU A 688 14.00 -30.61 -14.67
C LEU A 688 14.04 -29.11 -14.30
N LEU A 689 12.90 -28.40 -14.29
CA LEU A 689 12.88 -26.95 -14.04
C LEU A 689 13.33 -26.57 -12.63
N MET A 690 13.13 -27.42 -11.62
CA MET A 690 13.61 -27.16 -10.26
C MET A 690 15.13 -27.35 -10.11
N TYR A 691 15.76 -28.14 -10.99
CA TYR A 691 17.23 -28.19 -11.13
C TYR A 691 17.75 -27.06 -12.01
N ALA A 692 17.08 -26.78 -13.13
CA ALA A 692 17.52 -25.82 -14.14
C ALA A 692 17.40 -24.35 -13.70
N MET A 693 16.43 -23.99 -12.84
CA MET A 693 16.31 -22.62 -12.32
C MET A 693 17.42 -22.22 -11.33
N ILE A 694 18.21 -23.18 -10.82
CA ILE A 694 19.40 -22.92 -10.01
C ILE A 694 20.65 -22.75 -10.91
N TRP A 695 20.67 -23.39 -12.09
CA TRP A 695 21.81 -23.41 -13.02
C TRP A 695 21.58 -22.56 -14.29
N GLY A 696 20.68 -21.57 -14.23
CA GLY A 696 20.21 -20.82 -15.40
C GLY A 696 21.02 -19.58 -15.82
N TYR A 697 21.98 -19.12 -15.00
CA TYR A 697 22.76 -17.90 -15.25
C TYR A 697 24.18 -18.01 -14.64
N PHE A 698 25.15 -18.60 -15.35
CA PHE A 698 26.56 -18.14 -15.40
C PHE A 698 27.43 -18.98 -16.38
N ILE A 699 27.14 -18.93 -17.68
CA ILE A 699 28.07 -19.43 -18.72
C ILE A 699 28.60 -18.24 -19.53
N SER A 700 29.70 -17.65 -19.06
CA SER A 700 30.73 -16.93 -19.84
C SER A 700 31.70 -16.17 -18.93
N PHE A 701 32.82 -16.79 -18.55
CA PHE A 701 34.15 -16.20 -18.78
C PHE A 701 35.28 -17.21 -18.58
N LEU A 702 35.60 -17.97 -19.63
CA LEU A 702 36.77 -18.84 -19.64
C LEU A 702 38.00 -18.01 -20.01
N LEU A 703 38.73 -17.51 -19.00
CA LEU A 703 40.00 -16.82 -19.18
C LEU A 703 41.15 -17.59 -18.52
N LEU A 704 42.06 -18.10 -19.34
CA LEU A 704 43.43 -18.35 -18.88
C LEU A 704 44.07 -16.99 -18.55
N ASN A 705 44.67 -16.84 -17.37
CA ASN A 705 46.12 -16.68 -17.23
C ASN A 705 46.61 -16.44 -15.78
N ARG A 706 47.78 -17.01 -15.47
CA ARG A 706 48.73 -16.70 -14.37
C ARG A 706 48.22 -16.71 -12.91
N PRO A 707 48.63 -17.72 -12.11
CA PRO A 707 48.39 -17.71 -10.66
C PRO A 707 49.48 -16.94 -9.90
N LEU A 708 49.16 -15.77 -9.34
CA LEU A 708 49.88 -15.12 -8.21
C LEU A 708 49.11 -13.87 -7.74
N ILE A 709 48.30 -14.01 -6.68
CA ILE A 709 47.61 -12.87 -6.01
C ILE A 709 47.72 -13.07 -4.49
N SER A 710 48.17 -12.05 -3.78
CA SER A 710 48.49 -12.09 -2.34
C SER A 710 47.26 -12.04 -1.43
N PHE A 711 47.42 -12.52 -0.18
CA PHE A 711 46.33 -12.65 0.79
C PHE A 711 46.15 -11.44 1.73
N PHE A 712 47.14 -10.55 1.76
CA PHE A 712 47.14 -9.31 2.54
C PHE A 712 47.59 -8.17 1.61
N PRO A 713 47.26 -6.90 1.91
CA PRO A 713 47.58 -5.75 1.05
C PRO A 713 49.08 -5.40 1.12
N ALA A 714 49.92 -6.27 0.58
CA ALA A 714 51.34 -6.06 0.44
C ALA A 714 51.60 -5.13 -0.75
N ARG A 715 51.97 -3.88 -0.47
CA ARG A 715 52.35 -2.92 -1.52
C ARG A 715 53.67 -3.40 -2.13
N ILE A 716 53.67 -3.62 -3.43
CA ILE A 716 54.90 -3.85 -4.21
C ILE A 716 55.64 -2.51 -4.27
N SER A 717 56.89 -2.48 -3.82
CA SER A 717 57.78 -1.32 -3.99
C SER A 717 58.17 -1.14 -5.45
N THR A 718 58.68 0.03 -5.82
CA THR A 718 59.35 0.25 -7.12
C THR A 718 60.57 -0.65 -7.34
N THR A 719 61.03 -1.35 -6.31
CA THR A 719 62.10 -2.35 -6.32
C THR A 719 61.60 -3.81 -6.28
N GLY A 720 60.29 -4.05 -6.46
CA GLY A 720 59.71 -5.40 -6.58
C GLY A 720 59.54 -6.18 -5.26
N LEU A 721 59.77 -5.56 -4.11
CA LEU A 721 59.66 -6.21 -2.79
C LEU A 721 58.24 -6.07 -2.22
N TYR A 722 57.76 -7.15 -1.61
CA TYR A 722 56.50 -7.16 -0.86
C TYR A 722 56.70 -6.60 0.56
N VAL A 723 55.95 -5.56 0.91
CA VAL A 723 56.01 -4.93 2.25
C VAL A 723 54.69 -5.16 3.00
N CYS A 724 54.75 -5.67 4.23
CA CYS A 724 53.57 -5.84 5.07
C CYS A 724 52.99 -4.49 5.51
N HIS A 725 51.69 -4.28 5.29
CA HIS A 725 51.04 -2.99 5.54
C HIS A 725 50.97 -2.58 7.03
N TYR A 726 51.04 -3.55 7.95
CA TYR A 726 50.87 -3.32 9.39
C TYR A 726 52.20 -3.02 10.10
N CYS A 727 53.23 -3.85 9.86
CA CYS A 727 54.57 -3.66 10.46
C CYS A 727 55.55 -2.90 9.56
N LYS A 728 55.14 -2.48 8.35
CA LYS A 728 55.96 -1.74 7.36
C LYS A 728 57.29 -2.42 6.99
N SER A 729 57.39 -3.74 7.18
CA SER A 729 58.59 -4.54 6.96
C SER A 729 58.40 -5.56 5.84
N SER A 730 59.49 -5.86 5.13
CA SER A 730 59.62 -6.95 4.15
C SER A 730 60.35 -8.18 4.71
N CYS A 731 60.98 -8.10 5.89
CA CYS A 731 61.95 -9.06 6.41
C CYS A 731 61.38 -10.48 6.64
N HIS A 732 60.07 -10.61 6.83
CA HIS A 732 59.41 -11.86 7.24
C HIS A 732 58.16 -12.16 6.39
N VAL A 733 58.19 -11.86 5.09
CA VAL A 733 57.10 -12.20 4.16
C VAL A 733 57.31 -13.59 3.57
N SER A 734 56.52 -14.57 4.03
CA SER A 734 56.51 -15.94 3.50
C SER A 734 55.41 -16.15 2.46
N SER A 735 55.73 -16.78 1.33
CA SER A 735 54.72 -17.22 0.35
C SER A 735 54.02 -18.50 0.83
N LEU A 736 52.69 -18.51 0.80
CA LEU A 736 51.86 -19.62 1.26
C LEU A 736 50.92 -20.06 0.13
N ARG A 737 50.99 -21.34 -0.27
CA ARG A 737 49.98 -21.96 -1.15
C ARG A 737 48.85 -22.51 -0.28
N ILE A 738 47.61 -22.12 -0.58
CA ILE A 738 46.40 -22.62 0.08
C ILE A 738 45.34 -22.98 -0.96
N PRO A 739 44.42 -23.93 -0.66
CA PRO A 739 43.26 -24.19 -1.51
C PRO A 739 42.37 -22.96 -1.67
N TYR A 740 41.74 -22.79 -2.84
CA TYR A 740 40.86 -21.64 -3.10
C TYR A 740 39.62 -21.61 -2.18
N ALA A 741 39.07 -22.77 -1.79
CA ALA A 741 38.02 -22.85 -0.77
C ALA A 741 38.46 -22.26 0.60
N CYS A 742 39.72 -22.46 0.98
CA CYS A 742 40.29 -21.88 2.21
C CYS A 742 40.43 -20.35 2.11
N LYS A 743 40.67 -19.81 0.90
CA LYS A 743 40.59 -18.36 0.66
C LYS A 743 39.20 -17.81 0.95
N LEU A 744 38.17 -18.41 0.36
CA LEU A 744 36.78 -17.97 0.51
C LEU A 744 36.35 -18.06 1.98
N LEU A 745 36.66 -19.17 2.67
CA LEU A 745 36.38 -19.35 4.09
C LEU A 745 36.95 -18.23 4.97
N PHE A 746 38.17 -17.74 4.71
CA PHE A 746 38.73 -16.62 5.46
C PHE A 746 38.10 -15.27 5.12
N GLN A 747 37.59 -15.09 3.90
CA GLN A 747 36.82 -13.89 3.54
C GLN A 747 35.44 -13.90 4.23
N GLU A 748 34.76 -15.05 4.32
CA GLU A 748 33.48 -15.17 5.04
C GLU A 748 33.61 -15.11 6.56
N LEU A 749 34.68 -15.67 7.14
CA LEU A 749 34.95 -15.44 8.55
C LEU A 749 35.19 -13.96 8.83
N GLN A 750 35.91 -13.25 7.95
CA GLN A 750 36.12 -11.80 8.07
C GLN A 750 34.83 -10.99 7.84
N SER A 751 33.93 -11.38 6.94
CA SER A 751 32.62 -10.73 6.74
C SER A 751 31.78 -10.81 8.03
N MET A 752 31.82 -11.96 8.72
CA MET A 752 31.21 -12.18 10.04
C MET A 752 31.97 -11.56 11.23
N ASN A 753 33.01 -10.75 10.99
CA ASN A 753 33.90 -10.15 12.00
C ASN A 753 34.67 -11.17 12.87
N ILE A 754 34.91 -12.39 12.36
CA ILE A 754 35.74 -13.42 12.97
C ILE A 754 37.13 -13.38 12.31
N ILE A 755 38.14 -12.90 13.03
CA ILE A 755 39.52 -12.81 12.51
C ILE A 755 40.17 -14.20 12.51
N PRO A 756 40.49 -14.81 11.34
CA PRO A 756 41.13 -16.12 11.29
C PRO A 756 42.60 -16.02 11.71
N ARG A 757 42.99 -16.75 12.77
CA ARG A 757 44.38 -16.81 13.26
C ARG A 757 45.09 -18.08 12.77
N LEU A 758 45.84 -17.95 11.69
CA LEU A 758 46.73 -19.02 11.21
C LEU A 758 47.83 -19.31 12.25
N LYS A 759 47.98 -20.60 12.61
CA LYS A 759 49.21 -21.15 13.19
C LYS A 759 49.91 -21.97 12.11
N LEU A 760 51.10 -21.55 11.71
CA LEU A 760 51.93 -22.32 10.79
C LEU A 760 52.78 -23.32 11.61
N ALA A 761 52.67 -24.60 11.28
CA ALA A 761 53.63 -25.63 11.68
C ALA A 761 54.55 -25.93 10.48
N LYS A 762 55.72 -26.53 10.74
CA LYS A 762 56.43 -27.23 9.66
C LYS A 762 55.58 -28.43 9.25
N TYR A 763 55.41 -28.60 7.95
CA TYR A 763 54.89 -29.85 7.40
C TYR A 763 56.04 -30.87 7.51
N ASN A 764 55.95 -31.78 8.47
CA ASN A 764 56.79 -32.98 8.47
C ASN A 764 56.20 -33.92 7.40
N GLU A 765 57.08 -34.55 6.61
CA GLU A 765 56.71 -35.49 5.54
C GLU A 765 56.12 -36.79 6.08
#